data_AF-A0A1B9I1N2-F1
#
_entry.id   AF-A0A1B9I1N2-F1
#
_cell.length_a   1.000
_cell.length_b   1.000
_cell.length_c   1.000
_cell.angle_alpha   90.00
_cell.angle_beta   90.00
_cell.angle_gamma   90.00
#
_symmetry.space_group_name_H-M   'P 1'
#
loop_
_entity.id
_entity.type
_entity.pdbx_description
1 polymer ?
#
loop_
_entity_poly.entity_id
_entity_poly.type
_entity_poly.pdbx_seq_one_letter_code
_entity_poly.pdbx_strand_id
1 'polypeptide(L)'
;MSPHRQLSISSKRHPSQIQDIFLGLAISLGDQSTERKHDGSDSGRDLEYSAVLHDGTGVVESETFHTKYYIDGKSFDEITEENKRIARDILGLIRSIQTDKGMNVRMVAVAEPVPKEFKGHQGVQFFSTLWLHVDVIPILINPSTSIFTKLPAPSTAASATAAISAGVKHLHPATHSATTADVDPIDHSVQVDCNGQVKLVSLVQYKESTSEPLWDRFTALADHLNKNNVSISFFSATPQGGGVALMRHAMLRLWKMVGLNVKWFVPEGHPTVFDITKRKFHNVLQGVANQDMDLTDEDKKWFELWTEQNYESFWSNGAIDASIIVIDDPQLTALIPIIKKKRPDAKIIFRSHIQIQSDLTDDPSTMQHRTWNYLFDFIKDVDLFLAHPVKFFVPKNVHETLPVLYMAPSTDPLDGLNKPYGRASVRYFRQYFNSLSQQQCGVKIDWDRGYVCQIARFDPSKGIDDLLAAYLEFRKKLEKSDKPPVDGGPQLIIMGHGSVDDPDGSWIYEKLHDTLGTKEYTLVRDDVAVVRAPPSDSILGCILQGAWVATQLSTREGFEVKVTEAVNKRVPIIASDAGGIPLQVKHGKNGWIVPTGDRNKIANLLYDIYIGKEKIERDLSKTNLDLKGKISTDPNNLAQLWVGDFDKEAKKVHEDEGSTSEDFWTVGNSTRWMLLFDRILGLSPEQNLNISDSEKEKEKEKNEKTNIAPVPITTKQIDLLKKMEIGKKLNDKGIDGINVWKMVMADDMIEGEGELI
;
A
#
# COMPACT_ATOMS: atom_id res chain seq x y z
N MET A 1 -20.78 -11.32 -44.80
CA MET A 1 -19.98 -10.10 -44.52
C MET A 1 -20.40 -9.60 -43.15
N SER A 2 -19.73 -10.07 -42.10
CA SER A 2 -19.88 -9.45 -40.77
C SER A 2 -19.08 -8.14 -40.79
N PRO A 3 -19.65 -7.00 -40.38
CA PRO A 3 -18.85 -5.81 -40.20
C PRO A 3 -17.87 -6.09 -39.06
N HIS A 4 -16.60 -6.33 -39.41
CA HIS A 4 -15.50 -6.33 -38.43
C HIS A 4 -15.39 -4.90 -37.90
N ARG A 5 -16.02 -4.62 -36.74
CA ARG A 5 -15.69 -3.44 -35.95
C ARG A 5 -14.27 -3.67 -35.42
N GLN A 6 -13.27 -3.31 -36.22
CA GLN A 6 -11.89 -3.26 -35.78
C GLN A 6 -11.75 -2.16 -34.73
N LEU A 7 -10.91 -2.39 -33.72
CA LEU A 7 -10.38 -1.30 -32.90
C LEU A 7 -9.71 -0.31 -33.86
N SER A 8 -10.36 0.82 -34.12
CA SER A 8 -9.72 1.88 -34.90
C SER A 8 -8.70 2.57 -33.98
N ILE A 9 -7.52 1.96 -33.85
CA ILE A 9 -6.36 2.55 -33.17
C ILE A 9 -5.97 3.87 -33.87
N SER A 10 -6.33 4.02 -35.14
CA SER A 10 -6.15 5.22 -35.96
C SER A 10 -7.20 6.33 -35.76
N SER A 11 -8.25 6.11 -34.96
CA SER A 11 -9.26 7.13 -34.70
C SER A 11 -8.67 8.28 -33.90
N LYS A 12 -8.58 9.46 -34.52
CA LYS A 12 -8.14 10.71 -33.87
C LYS A 12 -9.27 11.44 -33.13
N ARG A 13 -10.44 10.81 -32.94
CA ARG A 13 -11.52 11.41 -32.15
C ARG A 13 -11.14 11.35 -30.68
N HIS A 14 -10.68 12.47 -30.15
CA HIS A 14 -10.45 12.63 -28.73
C HIS A 14 -11.78 12.95 -28.03
N PRO A 15 -12.15 12.23 -26.96
CA PRO A 15 -13.29 12.61 -26.15
C PRO A 15 -13.01 13.97 -25.47
N SER A 16 -14.06 14.76 -25.24
CA SER A 16 -13.96 16.07 -24.57
C SER A 16 -13.53 15.96 -23.09
N GLN A 17 -13.69 14.78 -22.50
CA GLN A 17 -13.20 14.40 -21.17
C GLN A 17 -12.58 13.00 -21.26
N ILE A 18 -11.54 12.72 -20.48
CA ILE A 18 -10.94 11.39 -20.47
C ILE A 18 -11.94 10.40 -19.89
N GLN A 19 -12.35 9.43 -20.71
CA GLN A 19 -13.28 8.38 -20.33
C GLN A 19 -12.53 7.19 -19.73
N ASP A 20 -13.01 6.68 -18.61
CA ASP A 20 -12.53 5.42 -18.03
C ASP A 20 -13.09 4.24 -18.84
N ILE A 21 -12.22 3.28 -19.14
CA ILE A 21 -12.56 2.05 -19.87
C ILE A 21 -11.90 0.83 -19.22
N PHE A 22 -12.41 -0.35 -19.55
CA PHE A 22 -11.95 -1.63 -19.06
C PHE A 22 -11.65 -2.54 -20.26
N LEU A 23 -10.61 -3.39 -20.16
CA LEU A 23 -10.16 -4.24 -21.25
C LEU A 23 -10.28 -5.72 -20.89
N GLY A 24 -10.96 -6.50 -21.73
CA GLY A 24 -10.86 -7.96 -21.73
C GLY A 24 -9.71 -8.42 -22.61
N LEU A 25 -8.90 -9.35 -22.12
CA LEU A 25 -7.80 -9.96 -22.85
C LEU A 25 -7.93 -11.48 -22.78
N ALA A 26 -7.81 -12.16 -23.92
CA ALA A 26 -7.68 -13.62 -23.96
C ALA A 26 -6.58 -13.99 -24.94
N ILE A 27 -5.82 -15.02 -24.60
CA ILE A 27 -4.65 -15.47 -25.36
C ILE A 27 -4.81 -16.97 -25.61
N SER A 28 -4.65 -17.39 -26.86
CA SER A 28 -4.63 -18.78 -27.29
C SER A 28 -3.34 -19.04 -28.06
N LEU A 29 -2.67 -20.15 -27.74
CA LEU A 29 -1.44 -20.54 -28.39
C LEU A 29 -1.60 -21.95 -28.96
N GLY A 30 -1.56 -22.06 -30.28
CA GLY A 30 -1.68 -23.31 -31.02
C GLY A 30 -0.52 -24.28 -30.76
N ASP A 31 -0.67 -25.50 -31.24
CA ASP A 31 0.34 -26.54 -31.09
C ASP A 31 1.60 -26.24 -31.92
N GLN A 32 2.74 -26.79 -31.46
CA GLN A 32 3.99 -26.73 -32.22
C GLN A 32 3.84 -27.61 -33.47
N SER A 33 4.09 -27.02 -34.65
CA SER A 33 4.11 -27.79 -35.90
C SER A 33 5.27 -28.79 -35.91
N THR A 34 5.02 -29.99 -36.42
CA THR A 34 6.04 -31.03 -36.63
C THR A 34 6.92 -30.77 -37.85
N GLU A 35 6.52 -29.84 -38.72
CA GLU A 35 7.26 -29.46 -39.93
C GLU A 35 8.18 -28.27 -39.65
N ARG A 36 9.49 -28.44 -39.87
CA ARG A 36 10.49 -27.37 -39.87
C ARG A 36 10.48 -26.65 -41.22
N LYS A 37 10.86 -25.37 -41.24
CA LYS A 37 11.08 -24.67 -42.52
C LYS A 37 12.22 -25.32 -43.30
N HIS A 38 12.28 -25.07 -44.61
CA HIS A 38 13.33 -25.63 -45.48
C HIS A 38 14.77 -25.28 -45.05
N ASP A 39 14.96 -24.20 -44.30
CA ASP A 39 16.24 -23.78 -43.72
C ASP A 39 16.51 -24.37 -42.31
N GLY A 40 15.65 -25.25 -41.82
CA GLY A 40 15.73 -25.84 -40.49
C GLY A 40 15.21 -24.94 -39.36
N SER A 41 14.70 -23.75 -39.65
CA SER A 41 14.17 -22.83 -38.63
C SER A 41 12.76 -23.23 -38.15
N ASP A 42 12.42 -22.77 -36.93
CA ASP A 42 11.11 -22.95 -36.30
C ASP A 42 10.00 -22.39 -37.19
N SER A 43 9.00 -23.22 -37.51
CA SER A 43 7.81 -22.83 -38.26
C SER A 43 6.87 -21.93 -37.44
N GLY A 44 7.02 -21.94 -36.12
CA GLY A 44 6.32 -21.09 -35.18
C GLY A 44 4.91 -21.59 -34.87
N ARG A 45 4.49 -21.38 -33.63
CA ARG A 45 3.12 -21.64 -33.15
C ARG A 45 2.22 -20.48 -33.54
N ASP A 46 0.97 -20.77 -33.88
CA ASP A 46 -0.04 -19.73 -34.08
C ASP A 46 -0.45 -19.14 -32.72
N LEU A 47 -0.17 -17.86 -32.52
CA LEU A 47 -0.58 -17.12 -31.35
C LEU A 47 -1.72 -16.18 -31.74
N GLU A 48 -2.88 -16.40 -31.13
CA GLU A 48 -4.06 -15.55 -31.25
C GLU A 48 -4.29 -14.84 -29.92
N TYR A 49 -4.50 -13.53 -29.95
CA TYR A 49 -5.01 -12.82 -28.78
C TYR A 49 -6.10 -11.81 -29.16
N SER A 50 -7.09 -11.67 -28.29
CA SER A 50 -8.18 -10.71 -28.46
C SER A 50 -8.20 -9.67 -27.37
N ALA A 51 -8.36 -8.41 -27.76
CA ALA A 51 -8.58 -7.28 -26.88
C ALA A 51 -10.02 -6.78 -27.05
N VAL A 52 -10.78 -6.66 -25.96
CA VAL A 52 -12.20 -6.25 -25.95
C VAL A 52 -12.37 -5.04 -25.04
N LEU A 53 -12.78 -3.90 -25.59
CA LEU A 53 -13.02 -2.67 -24.83
C LEU A 53 -14.44 -2.66 -24.26
N HIS A 54 -14.54 -2.31 -23.00
CA HIS A 54 -15.77 -2.21 -22.24
C HIS A 54 -15.83 -0.84 -21.56
N ASP A 55 -16.95 -0.12 -21.63
CA ASP A 55 -17.10 1.22 -21.03
C ASP A 55 -17.65 1.21 -19.59
N GLY A 56 -17.82 0.01 -19.04
CA GLY A 56 -18.44 -0.23 -17.73
C GLY A 56 -19.91 -0.65 -17.84
N THR A 57 -20.57 -0.39 -18.97
CA THR A 57 -21.95 -0.79 -19.24
C THR A 57 -22.06 -1.90 -20.28
N GLY A 58 -21.17 -1.90 -21.27
CA GLY A 58 -21.13 -2.91 -22.31
C GLY A 58 -19.85 -2.87 -23.15
N VAL A 59 -19.74 -3.85 -24.06
CA VAL A 59 -18.65 -3.92 -25.03
C VAL A 59 -18.83 -2.86 -26.11
N VAL A 60 -17.78 -2.08 -26.36
CA VAL A 60 -17.77 -0.99 -27.34
C VAL A 60 -17.05 -1.43 -28.62
N GLU A 61 -15.86 -2.01 -28.48
CA GLU A 61 -14.97 -2.41 -29.58
C GLU A 61 -14.25 -3.72 -29.25
N SER A 62 -13.81 -4.46 -30.26
CA SER A 62 -12.91 -5.60 -30.08
C SER A 62 -11.99 -5.80 -31.27
N GLU A 63 -10.84 -6.42 -31.06
CA GLU A 63 -9.91 -6.80 -32.12
C GLU A 63 -9.20 -8.10 -31.76
N THR A 64 -8.93 -8.89 -32.80
CA THR A 64 -8.21 -10.16 -32.70
C THR A 64 -6.94 -10.06 -33.53
N PHE A 65 -5.82 -10.34 -32.89
CA PHE A 65 -4.50 -10.29 -33.47
C PHE A 65 -3.98 -11.71 -33.67
N HIS A 66 -3.29 -11.92 -34.78
CA HIS A 66 -2.61 -13.16 -35.09
C HIS A 66 -1.14 -12.87 -35.30
N THR A 67 -0.28 -13.61 -34.62
CA THR A 67 1.15 -13.56 -34.81
C THR A 67 1.75 -14.94 -34.64
N LYS A 68 3.01 -15.09 -35.01
CA LYS A 68 3.75 -16.33 -34.81
C LYS A 68 4.57 -16.24 -33.53
N TYR A 69 4.64 -17.35 -32.79
CA TYR A 69 5.41 -17.48 -31.56
C TYR A 69 6.48 -18.56 -31.74
N TYR A 70 7.75 -18.19 -31.58
CA TYR A 70 8.88 -19.05 -31.93
C TYR A 70 9.68 -19.45 -30.69
N ILE A 71 9.76 -20.75 -30.39
CA ILE A 71 10.49 -21.29 -29.22
C ILE A 71 11.30 -22.56 -29.52
N ASP A 72 11.05 -23.24 -30.63
CA ASP A 72 11.70 -24.52 -30.91
C ASP A 72 13.20 -24.31 -31.24
N GLY A 73 14.07 -25.00 -30.48
CA GLY A 73 15.52 -24.88 -30.59
C GLY A 73 16.12 -23.59 -30.03
N LYS A 74 15.33 -22.74 -29.36
CA LYS A 74 15.83 -21.52 -28.70
C LYS A 74 16.39 -21.81 -27.31
N SER A 75 17.42 -21.07 -26.94
CA SER A 75 17.90 -20.99 -25.56
C SER A 75 16.88 -20.33 -24.63
N PHE A 76 17.10 -20.45 -23.32
CA PHE A 76 16.23 -19.83 -22.31
C PHE A 76 16.12 -18.29 -22.48
N ASP A 77 17.23 -17.63 -22.77
CA ASP A 77 17.26 -16.17 -22.97
C ASP A 77 16.50 -15.75 -24.23
N GLU A 78 16.61 -16.53 -25.31
CA GLU A 78 15.88 -16.28 -26.55
C GLU A 78 14.36 -16.53 -26.41
N ILE A 79 13.96 -17.49 -25.57
CA ILE A 79 12.54 -17.69 -25.22
C ILE A 79 12.03 -16.50 -24.39
N THR A 80 12.83 -16.02 -23.44
CA THR A 80 12.51 -14.86 -22.62
C THR A 80 12.30 -13.61 -23.47
N GLU A 81 13.18 -13.33 -24.43
CA GLU A 81 13.01 -12.20 -25.34
C GLU A 81 11.80 -12.35 -26.28
N GLU A 82 11.47 -13.57 -26.71
CA GLU A 82 10.24 -13.81 -27.47
C GLU A 82 8.98 -13.54 -26.63
N ASN A 83 8.96 -13.96 -25.37
CA ASN A 83 7.87 -13.64 -24.44
C ASN A 83 7.72 -12.14 -24.24
N LYS A 84 8.85 -11.44 -24.05
CA LYS A 84 8.86 -9.98 -23.94
C LYS A 84 8.36 -9.30 -25.20
N ARG A 85 8.70 -9.80 -26.39
CA ARG A 85 8.17 -9.26 -27.66
C ARG A 85 6.64 -9.25 -27.66
N ILE A 86 6.01 -10.39 -27.36
CA ILE A 86 4.54 -10.48 -27.29
C ILE A 86 3.96 -9.56 -26.21
N ALA A 87 4.57 -9.54 -25.01
CA ALA A 87 4.13 -8.66 -23.94
C ALA A 87 4.21 -7.18 -24.34
N ARG A 88 5.30 -6.75 -25.00
CA ARG A 88 5.49 -5.38 -25.49
C ARG A 88 4.43 -5.01 -26.54
N ASP A 89 4.04 -5.93 -27.42
CA ASP A 89 2.96 -5.69 -28.40
C ASP A 89 1.63 -5.39 -27.69
N ILE A 90 1.24 -6.22 -26.71
CA ILE A 90 0.00 -6.04 -25.94
C ILE A 90 0.05 -4.77 -25.09
N LEU A 91 1.16 -4.50 -24.41
CA LEU A 91 1.36 -3.30 -23.60
C LEU A 91 1.34 -2.03 -24.48
N GLY A 92 1.91 -2.11 -25.68
CA GLY A 92 1.89 -1.06 -26.69
C GLY A 92 0.48 -0.72 -27.14
N LEU A 93 -0.37 -1.72 -27.38
CA LEU A 93 -1.80 -1.53 -27.67
C LEU A 93 -2.51 -0.76 -26.55
N ILE A 94 -2.33 -1.17 -25.30
CA ILE A 94 -2.97 -0.54 -24.14
C ILE A 94 -2.51 0.92 -23.99
N ARG A 95 -1.20 1.16 -24.13
CA ARG A 95 -0.62 2.50 -24.06
C ARG A 95 -1.09 3.39 -25.21
N SER A 96 -1.25 2.85 -26.41
CA SER A 96 -1.84 3.57 -27.55
C SER A 96 -3.29 3.98 -27.26
N ILE A 97 -4.10 3.10 -26.66
CA ILE A 97 -5.45 3.49 -26.21
C ILE A 97 -5.40 4.64 -25.21
N GLN A 98 -4.47 4.61 -24.25
CA GLN A 98 -4.34 5.68 -23.25
C GLN A 98 -3.88 7.03 -23.84
N THR A 99 -2.97 6.96 -24.81
CA THR A 99 -2.29 8.15 -25.36
C THR A 99 -3.00 8.71 -26.59
N ASP A 100 -3.24 7.88 -27.60
CA ASP A 100 -3.82 8.26 -28.89
C ASP A 100 -5.34 8.47 -28.79
N LYS A 101 -6.08 7.57 -28.13
CA LYS A 101 -7.53 7.76 -27.93
C LYS A 101 -7.85 8.70 -26.77
N GLY A 102 -6.90 8.98 -25.89
CA GLY A 102 -7.12 9.82 -24.71
C GLY A 102 -8.13 9.21 -23.75
N MET A 103 -8.17 7.87 -23.66
CA MET A 103 -8.99 7.12 -22.72
C MET A 103 -8.13 6.69 -21.52
N ASN A 104 -8.75 6.28 -20.42
CA ASN A 104 -8.03 5.78 -19.26
C ASN A 104 -8.40 4.32 -19.01
N VAL A 105 -7.47 3.41 -19.31
CA VAL A 105 -7.67 1.98 -19.07
C VAL A 105 -7.51 1.71 -17.57
N ARG A 106 -8.58 1.29 -16.90
CA ARG A 106 -8.59 1.07 -15.45
C ARG A 106 -8.16 -0.34 -15.06
N MET A 107 -8.63 -1.32 -15.82
CA MET A 107 -8.46 -2.72 -15.51
C MET A 107 -8.28 -3.52 -16.80
N VAL A 108 -7.44 -4.55 -16.74
CA VAL A 108 -7.35 -5.60 -17.75
C VAL A 108 -7.77 -6.91 -17.12
N ALA A 109 -8.91 -7.45 -17.56
CA ALA A 109 -9.38 -8.77 -17.19
C ALA A 109 -8.83 -9.80 -18.18
N VAL A 110 -7.91 -10.64 -17.70
CA VAL A 110 -7.28 -11.69 -18.50
C VAL A 110 -8.02 -13.01 -18.27
N ALA A 111 -8.54 -13.59 -19.36
CA ALA A 111 -9.26 -14.84 -19.35
C ALA A 111 -8.32 -16.03 -19.14
N GLU A 112 -8.65 -16.90 -18.20
CA GLU A 112 -8.03 -18.22 -18.10
C GLU A 112 -8.63 -19.23 -19.10
N PRO A 113 -7.85 -20.23 -19.54
CA PRO A 113 -6.44 -20.46 -19.19
C PRO A 113 -5.48 -19.54 -19.96
N VAL A 114 -4.51 -18.95 -19.26
CA VAL A 114 -3.37 -18.28 -19.91
C VAL A 114 -2.34 -19.34 -20.31
N PRO A 115 -1.77 -19.32 -21.54
CA PRO A 115 -0.76 -20.29 -21.93
C PRO A 115 0.45 -20.25 -20.98
N LYS A 116 0.99 -21.43 -20.65
CA LYS A 116 2.06 -21.59 -19.64
C LYS A 116 3.31 -20.77 -19.98
N GLU A 117 3.57 -20.57 -21.25
CA GLU A 117 4.68 -19.78 -21.79
C GLU A 117 4.62 -18.31 -21.35
N PHE A 118 3.42 -17.78 -21.10
CA PHE A 118 3.19 -16.40 -20.65
C PHE A 118 3.03 -16.29 -19.13
N LYS A 119 3.01 -17.42 -18.40
CA LYS A 119 3.03 -17.45 -16.92
C LYS A 119 4.47 -17.35 -16.41
N GLY A 120 5.20 -16.31 -16.83
CA GLY A 120 6.63 -16.15 -16.53
C GLY A 120 6.95 -16.21 -15.03
N HIS A 121 8.07 -16.82 -14.67
CA HIS A 121 8.52 -16.98 -13.26
C HIS A 121 9.82 -16.22 -12.95
N GLN A 122 10.42 -15.54 -13.95
CA GLN A 122 11.66 -14.79 -13.82
C GLN A 122 11.63 -13.53 -14.72
N GLY A 123 12.36 -12.49 -14.32
CA GLY A 123 12.42 -11.22 -15.02
C GLY A 123 11.12 -10.40 -14.92
N VAL A 124 10.95 -9.45 -15.85
CA VAL A 124 9.77 -8.59 -15.87
C VAL A 124 8.51 -9.38 -16.23
N GLN A 125 7.52 -9.31 -15.34
CA GLN A 125 6.28 -10.06 -15.47
C GLN A 125 5.15 -9.20 -16.03
N PHE A 126 4.44 -9.73 -17.04
CA PHE A 126 3.37 -9.03 -17.76
C PHE A 126 2.34 -8.34 -16.84
N PHE A 127 1.81 -9.05 -15.83
CA PHE A 127 0.83 -8.49 -14.91
C PHE A 127 1.40 -7.33 -14.09
N SER A 128 2.62 -7.50 -13.58
CA SER A 128 3.29 -6.43 -12.83
C SER A 128 3.61 -5.24 -13.71
N THR A 129 3.96 -5.44 -14.98
CA THR A 129 4.17 -4.35 -15.94
C THR A 129 2.88 -3.57 -16.22
N LEU A 130 1.73 -4.23 -16.34
CA LEU A 130 0.43 -3.55 -16.49
C LEU A 130 0.19 -2.58 -15.33
N TRP A 131 0.39 -3.04 -14.10
CA TRP A 131 0.19 -2.23 -12.90
C TRP A 131 1.22 -1.10 -12.77
N LEU A 132 2.49 -1.43 -12.88
CA LEU A 132 3.59 -0.54 -12.57
C LEU A 132 3.92 0.45 -13.71
N HIS A 133 3.85 0.02 -14.97
CA HIS A 133 4.23 0.84 -16.12
C HIS A 133 3.04 1.34 -16.95
N VAL A 134 1.85 0.77 -16.79
CA VAL A 134 0.67 1.19 -17.56
C VAL A 134 -0.44 1.73 -16.67
N ASP A 135 -0.31 1.60 -15.34
CA ASP A 135 -1.29 2.06 -14.37
C ASP A 135 -2.67 1.41 -14.54
N VAL A 136 -2.65 0.10 -14.79
CA VAL A 136 -3.83 -0.72 -15.06
C VAL A 136 -3.90 -1.85 -14.03
N ILE A 137 -5.07 -2.11 -13.45
CA ILE A 137 -5.26 -3.22 -12.53
C ILE A 137 -5.40 -4.54 -13.31
N PRO A 138 -4.45 -5.48 -13.21
CA PRO A 138 -4.61 -6.81 -13.80
C PRO A 138 -5.48 -7.71 -12.93
N ILE A 139 -6.52 -8.30 -13.52
CA ILE A 139 -7.33 -9.34 -12.85
C ILE A 139 -7.36 -10.61 -13.70
N LEU A 140 -7.05 -11.74 -13.07
CA LEU A 140 -7.22 -13.06 -13.67
C LEU A 140 -8.65 -13.53 -13.42
N ILE A 141 -9.36 -13.83 -14.50
CA ILE A 141 -10.74 -14.32 -14.44
C ILE A 141 -10.79 -15.71 -15.05
N ASN A 142 -11.34 -16.67 -14.30
CA ASN A 142 -11.76 -17.94 -14.85
C ASN A 142 -13.22 -17.82 -15.29
N PRO A 143 -13.51 -17.71 -16.61
CA PRO A 143 -14.88 -17.56 -17.07
C PRO A 143 -15.71 -18.80 -16.71
N SER A 144 -16.96 -18.61 -16.28
CA SER A 144 -17.85 -19.74 -15.99
C SER A 144 -18.09 -20.58 -17.25
N THR A 145 -17.45 -21.74 -17.32
CA THR A 145 -17.57 -22.71 -18.42
C THR A 145 -18.34 -23.97 -18.02
N SER A 146 -18.92 -24.00 -16.82
CA SER A 146 -19.55 -25.18 -16.21
C SER A 146 -20.64 -25.86 -17.05
N ILE A 147 -21.28 -25.12 -17.97
CA ILE A 147 -22.32 -25.64 -18.87
C ILE A 147 -21.79 -26.05 -20.27
N PHE A 148 -20.56 -25.69 -20.62
CA PHE A 148 -20.01 -25.84 -21.98
C PHE A 148 -19.21 -27.13 -22.19
N THR A 149 -19.38 -28.14 -21.34
CA THR A 149 -18.62 -29.41 -21.41
C THR A 149 -18.83 -30.22 -22.69
N LYS A 150 -19.87 -29.91 -23.49
CA LYS A 150 -20.21 -30.56 -24.76
C LYS A 150 -20.03 -29.66 -25.99
N LEU A 151 -19.60 -28.40 -25.81
CA LEU A 151 -19.44 -27.42 -26.88
C LEU A 151 -17.94 -27.16 -27.14
N PRO A 152 -17.56 -26.71 -28.36
CA PRO A 152 -16.20 -26.28 -28.64
C PRO A 152 -15.75 -25.20 -27.67
N ALA A 153 -14.42 -25.11 -27.45
CA ALA A 153 -13.85 -24.04 -26.65
C ALA A 153 -14.27 -22.67 -27.21
N PRO A 154 -14.65 -21.70 -26.37
CA PRO A 154 -15.00 -20.36 -26.82
C PRO A 154 -13.82 -19.71 -27.54
N SER A 155 -14.12 -18.86 -28.53
CA SER A 155 -13.10 -18.05 -29.19
C SER A 155 -12.42 -17.09 -28.21
N THR A 156 -11.20 -16.66 -28.52
CA THR A 156 -10.48 -15.67 -27.69
C THR A 156 -11.33 -14.40 -27.45
N ALA A 157 -12.01 -13.88 -28.48
CA ALA A 157 -12.90 -12.73 -28.33
C ALA A 157 -14.07 -12.98 -27.36
N ALA A 158 -14.67 -14.17 -27.39
CA ALA A 158 -15.75 -14.54 -26.46
C ALA A 158 -15.22 -14.70 -25.03
N SER A 159 -14.06 -15.33 -24.86
CA SER A 159 -13.39 -15.48 -23.57
C SER A 159 -13.00 -14.13 -22.97
N ALA A 160 -12.43 -13.22 -23.76
CA ALA A 160 -12.10 -11.86 -23.36
C ALA A 160 -13.36 -11.07 -22.94
N THR A 161 -14.47 -11.23 -23.69
CA THR A 161 -15.75 -10.61 -23.36
C THR A 161 -16.32 -11.13 -22.04
N ALA A 162 -16.26 -12.44 -21.81
CA ALA A 162 -16.72 -13.05 -20.56
C ALA A 162 -15.85 -12.62 -19.36
N ALA A 163 -14.53 -12.58 -19.55
CA ALA A 163 -13.59 -12.14 -18.53
C ALA A 163 -13.84 -10.69 -18.11
N ILE A 164 -13.98 -9.76 -19.07
CA ILE A 164 -14.22 -8.35 -18.74
C ILE A 164 -15.58 -8.12 -18.08
N SER A 165 -16.61 -8.83 -18.53
CA SER A 165 -17.95 -8.75 -17.94
C SER A 165 -17.99 -9.24 -16.48
N ALA A 166 -17.14 -10.21 -16.13
CA ALA A 166 -16.97 -10.67 -14.76
C ALA A 166 -16.05 -9.75 -13.96
N GLY A 167 -14.93 -9.30 -14.52
CA GLY A 167 -13.99 -8.40 -13.86
C GLY A 167 -14.63 -7.07 -13.43
N VAL A 168 -15.49 -6.49 -14.27
CA VAL A 168 -16.23 -5.25 -13.97
C VAL A 168 -17.20 -5.41 -12.78
N LYS A 169 -17.63 -6.64 -12.46
CA LYS A 169 -18.44 -6.89 -11.25
C LYS A 169 -17.59 -6.90 -9.98
N HIS A 170 -16.31 -7.29 -10.08
CA HIS A 170 -15.37 -7.31 -8.95
C HIS A 170 -14.77 -5.92 -8.69
N LEU A 171 -14.32 -5.25 -9.74
CA LEU A 171 -13.85 -3.87 -9.70
C LEU A 171 -14.98 -2.98 -10.22
N HIS A 172 -15.86 -2.58 -9.30
CA HIS A 172 -16.97 -1.67 -9.62
C HIS A 172 -16.44 -0.48 -10.45
N PRO A 173 -17.06 -0.09 -11.58
CA PRO A 173 -16.50 0.93 -12.48
C PRO A 173 -16.15 2.28 -11.84
N ALA A 174 -16.78 2.60 -10.71
CA ALA A 174 -16.52 3.82 -9.95
C ALA A 174 -15.37 3.70 -8.92
N THR A 175 -14.81 2.50 -8.69
CA THR A 175 -13.66 2.35 -7.78
C THR A 175 -12.38 2.76 -8.50
N HIS A 176 -11.65 3.68 -7.89
CA HIS A 176 -10.36 4.16 -8.37
C HIS A 176 -9.20 3.63 -7.51
N SER A 177 -9.46 2.54 -6.78
CA SER A 177 -8.50 1.85 -5.92
C SER A 177 -8.28 0.42 -6.41
N ALA A 178 -7.03 -0.04 -6.34
CA ALA A 178 -6.66 -1.43 -6.59
C ALA A 178 -7.01 -2.37 -5.42
N THR A 179 -7.30 -1.81 -4.25
CA THR A 179 -7.67 -2.54 -3.03
C THR A 179 -9.18 -2.47 -2.83
N THR A 180 -9.93 -3.30 -3.56
CA THR A 180 -11.32 -3.59 -3.18
C THR A 180 -11.29 -4.58 -2.02
N ALA A 181 -11.74 -4.15 -0.85
CA ALA A 181 -11.75 -5.01 0.33
C ALA A 181 -13.12 -5.65 0.49
N ASP A 182 -13.28 -6.82 -0.13
CA ASP A 182 -14.43 -7.69 0.12
C ASP A 182 -14.11 -8.61 1.31
N VAL A 183 -15.15 -9.10 1.98
CA VAL A 183 -15.05 -10.05 3.09
C VAL A 183 -15.78 -11.34 2.73
N ASP A 184 -15.23 -12.47 3.16
CA ASP A 184 -15.92 -13.74 2.99
C ASP A 184 -17.23 -13.73 3.78
N PRO A 185 -18.37 -14.10 3.17
CA PRO A 185 -19.68 -14.04 3.85
C PRO A 185 -19.85 -15.10 4.94
N ILE A 186 -18.93 -16.06 5.07
CA ILE A 186 -19.01 -17.15 6.06
C ILE A 186 -18.13 -16.83 7.27
N ASP A 187 -16.86 -16.52 7.07
CA ASP A 187 -15.90 -16.32 8.17
C ASP A 187 -15.46 -14.87 8.35
N HIS A 188 -15.94 -13.95 7.52
CA HIS A 188 -15.56 -12.53 7.50
C HIS A 188 -14.05 -12.32 7.36
N SER A 189 -13.36 -13.25 6.68
CA SER A 189 -11.97 -13.06 6.29
C SER A 189 -11.85 -12.14 5.08
N VAL A 190 -10.91 -11.20 5.14
CA VAL A 190 -10.69 -10.20 4.08
C VAL A 190 -10.11 -10.88 2.84
N GLN A 191 -10.79 -10.71 1.72
CA GLN A 191 -10.42 -11.27 0.42
C GLN A 191 -9.38 -10.40 -0.30
N VAL A 192 -8.20 -10.25 0.32
CA VAL A 192 -7.06 -9.47 -0.22
C VAL A 192 -6.83 -9.78 -1.69
N ASP A 193 -6.76 -8.73 -2.52
CA ASP A 193 -6.60 -8.79 -3.98
C ASP A 193 -7.68 -9.62 -4.70
N CYS A 194 -8.94 -9.49 -4.29
CA CYS A 194 -10.06 -10.32 -4.77
C CYS A 194 -9.74 -11.82 -4.62
N ASN A 195 -9.31 -12.20 -3.41
CA ASN A 195 -8.80 -13.54 -3.10
C ASN A 195 -7.64 -13.98 -4.01
N GLY A 196 -6.72 -13.04 -4.31
CA GLY A 196 -5.57 -13.27 -5.16
C GLY A 196 -5.86 -13.34 -6.66
N GLN A 197 -7.07 -12.99 -7.12
CA GLN A 197 -7.36 -12.84 -8.56
C GLN A 197 -6.67 -11.61 -9.16
N VAL A 198 -6.54 -10.52 -8.39
CA VAL A 198 -5.79 -9.33 -8.80
C VAL A 198 -4.28 -9.61 -8.68
N LYS A 199 -3.51 -9.28 -9.73
CA LYS A 199 -2.07 -9.62 -9.86
C LYS A 199 -1.17 -8.38 -9.96
N LEU A 200 -1.17 -7.53 -8.93
CA LEU A 200 -0.46 -6.25 -9.00
C LEU A 200 1.06 -6.39 -9.17
N VAL A 201 1.68 -7.25 -8.37
CA VAL A 201 3.15 -7.40 -8.28
C VAL A 201 3.52 -8.85 -8.01
N SER A 202 4.79 -9.20 -8.21
CA SER A 202 5.35 -10.52 -7.89
C SER A 202 6.53 -10.43 -6.93
N LEU A 203 7.04 -11.58 -6.48
CA LEU A 203 8.27 -11.65 -5.68
C LEU A 203 9.47 -11.02 -6.38
N VAL A 204 9.50 -11.02 -7.72
CA VAL A 204 10.58 -10.40 -8.48
C VAL A 204 10.64 -8.90 -8.19
N GLN A 205 9.51 -8.19 -8.26
CA GLN A 205 9.48 -6.74 -8.03
C GLN A 205 9.76 -6.38 -6.57
N TYR A 206 9.32 -7.20 -5.60
CA TYR A 206 9.68 -6.96 -4.19
C TYR A 206 11.17 -7.19 -3.91
N LYS A 207 11.79 -8.18 -4.58
CA LYS A 207 13.23 -8.40 -4.49
C LYS A 207 14.00 -7.23 -5.09
N GLU A 208 13.61 -6.75 -6.26
CA GLU A 208 14.22 -5.62 -6.96
C GLU A 208 14.14 -4.33 -6.13
N SER A 209 13.01 -4.09 -5.43
CA SER A 209 12.80 -2.88 -4.65
C SER A 209 13.50 -2.87 -3.28
N THR A 210 14.10 -3.99 -2.86
CA THR A 210 14.66 -4.20 -1.52
C THR A 210 16.17 -4.45 -1.58
N SER A 211 16.88 -4.19 -0.48
CA SER A 211 18.28 -4.60 -0.33
C SER A 211 18.44 -6.12 -0.26
N GLU A 212 19.58 -6.62 -0.75
CA GLU A 212 19.91 -8.04 -0.69
C GLU A 212 19.98 -8.58 0.76
N PRO A 213 20.60 -7.89 1.74
CA PRO A 213 20.61 -8.35 3.12
C PRO A 213 19.22 -8.51 3.74
N LEU A 214 18.27 -7.62 3.42
CA LEU A 214 16.90 -7.73 3.91
C LEU A 214 16.14 -8.84 3.19
N TRP A 215 16.29 -8.97 1.87
CA TRP A 215 15.64 -10.01 1.09
C TRP A 215 16.07 -11.42 1.51
N ASP A 216 17.36 -11.63 1.80
CA ASP A 216 17.89 -12.90 2.30
C ASP A 216 17.27 -13.25 3.67
N ARG A 217 17.07 -12.27 4.56
CA ARG A 217 16.42 -12.47 5.87
C ARG A 217 14.94 -12.78 5.73
N PHE A 218 14.25 -12.02 4.87
CA PHE A 218 12.85 -12.23 4.54
C PHE A 218 12.60 -13.67 4.05
N THR A 219 13.38 -14.13 3.07
CA THR A 219 13.23 -15.47 2.50
C THR A 219 13.58 -16.56 3.51
N ALA A 220 14.67 -16.41 4.28
CA ALA A 220 15.04 -17.36 5.32
C ALA A 220 13.94 -17.53 6.39
N LEU A 221 13.32 -16.43 6.83
CA LEU A 221 12.22 -16.45 7.80
C LEU A 221 10.95 -17.05 7.21
N ALA A 222 10.59 -16.70 5.97
CA ALA A 222 9.42 -17.25 5.31
C ALA A 222 9.52 -18.78 5.18
N ASP A 223 10.66 -19.30 4.71
CA ASP A 223 10.91 -20.73 4.60
C ASP A 223 10.91 -21.41 5.98
N HIS A 224 11.46 -20.75 7.00
CA HIS A 224 11.47 -21.25 8.38
C HIS A 224 10.05 -21.43 8.94
N LEU A 225 9.18 -20.42 8.79
CA LEU A 225 7.81 -20.46 9.28
C LEU A 225 6.94 -21.45 8.50
N ASN A 226 7.10 -21.53 7.18
CA ASN A 226 6.42 -22.51 6.34
C ASN A 226 6.76 -23.94 6.77
N LYS A 227 8.05 -24.22 6.98
CA LYS A 227 8.51 -25.56 7.39
C LYS A 227 7.96 -25.98 8.75
N ASN A 228 7.79 -25.02 9.67
CA ASN A 228 7.16 -25.24 10.97
C ASN A 228 5.63 -25.19 10.93
N ASN A 229 5.01 -25.08 9.74
CA ASN A 229 3.56 -25.00 9.52
C ASN A 229 2.87 -23.92 10.35
N VAL A 230 3.52 -22.76 10.52
CA VAL A 230 2.99 -21.66 11.33
C VAL A 230 1.78 -21.05 10.63
N SER A 231 0.67 -20.95 11.37
CA SER A 231 -0.56 -20.27 10.94
C SER A 231 -0.79 -18.98 11.73
N ILE A 232 -1.28 -17.94 11.05
CA ILE A 232 -1.41 -16.59 11.61
C ILE A 232 -2.82 -16.05 11.36
N SER A 233 -3.47 -15.55 12.40
CA SER A 233 -4.74 -14.83 12.30
C SER A 233 -4.59 -13.38 12.75
N PHE A 234 -4.94 -12.43 11.90
CA PHE A 234 -5.10 -11.03 12.26
C PHE A 234 -6.56 -10.68 12.50
N PHE A 235 -6.81 -9.84 13.49
CA PHE A 235 -8.11 -9.25 13.76
C PHE A 235 -7.96 -7.73 13.81
N SER A 236 -8.73 -7.01 12.98
CA SER A 236 -8.76 -5.53 12.98
C SER A 236 -10.17 -5.01 12.75
N ALA A 237 -10.38 -3.70 12.92
CA ALA A 237 -11.72 -3.10 12.86
C ALA A 237 -12.36 -3.02 11.46
N THR A 238 -11.57 -2.77 10.41
CA THR A 238 -12.09 -2.54 9.04
C THR A 238 -11.19 -3.17 7.98
N PRO A 239 -11.76 -3.71 6.87
CA PRO A 239 -10.99 -4.25 5.75
C PRO A 239 -10.50 -3.15 4.78
N GLN A 240 -11.05 -1.94 4.88
CA GLN A 240 -10.77 -0.82 3.97
C GLN A 240 -10.64 0.50 4.73
N GLY A 241 -9.76 1.38 4.23
CA GLY A 241 -9.57 2.72 4.80
C GLY A 241 -8.67 2.71 6.04
N GLY A 242 -8.04 3.86 6.30
CA GLY A 242 -7.06 4.02 7.37
C GLY A 242 -5.70 3.36 7.08
N GLY A 243 -4.70 3.68 7.90
CA GLY A 243 -3.33 3.19 7.70
C GLY A 243 -3.17 1.68 7.92
N VAL A 244 -3.93 1.08 8.85
CA VAL A 244 -3.82 -0.35 9.19
C VAL A 244 -4.25 -1.24 8.02
N ALA A 245 -5.41 -0.98 7.41
CA ALA A 245 -5.92 -1.79 6.31
C ALA A 245 -4.95 -1.76 5.11
N LEU A 246 -4.45 -0.58 4.72
CA LEU A 246 -3.50 -0.42 3.62
C LEU A 246 -2.24 -1.27 3.84
N MET A 247 -1.66 -1.20 5.05
CA MET A 247 -0.49 -2.00 5.42
C MET A 247 -0.79 -3.52 5.37
N ARG A 248 -1.96 -3.94 5.85
CA ARG A 248 -2.36 -5.36 5.88
C ARG A 248 -2.55 -5.94 4.48
N HIS A 249 -3.19 -5.22 3.55
CA HIS A 249 -3.34 -5.65 2.16
C HIS A 249 -2.00 -5.98 1.51
N ALA A 250 -1.04 -5.06 1.60
CA ALA A 250 0.30 -5.23 1.05
C ALA A 250 1.06 -6.41 1.67
N MET A 251 1.05 -6.51 3.00
CA MET A 251 1.77 -7.55 3.72
C MET A 251 1.18 -8.94 3.45
N LEU A 252 -0.15 -9.09 3.48
CA LEU A 252 -0.80 -10.37 3.18
C LEU A 252 -0.61 -10.79 1.73
N ARG A 253 -0.61 -9.83 0.78
CA ARG A 253 -0.24 -10.09 -0.62
C ARG A 253 1.13 -10.75 -0.71
N LEU A 254 2.16 -10.13 -0.10
CA LEU A 254 3.52 -10.65 -0.11
C LEU A 254 3.63 -12.02 0.58
N TRP A 255 3.03 -12.19 1.75
CA TRP A 255 3.09 -13.44 2.51
C TRP A 255 2.38 -14.61 1.82
N LYS A 256 1.25 -14.37 1.15
CA LYS A 256 0.61 -15.39 0.32
C LYS A 256 1.51 -15.85 -0.83
N MET A 257 2.30 -14.95 -1.43
CA MET A 257 3.23 -15.30 -2.51
C MET A 257 4.37 -16.22 -2.05
N VAL A 258 4.79 -16.12 -0.79
CA VAL A 258 5.78 -17.04 -0.18
C VAL A 258 5.15 -18.23 0.55
N GLY A 259 3.84 -18.41 0.45
CA GLY A 259 3.14 -19.60 0.96
C GLY A 259 2.75 -19.60 2.44
N LEU A 260 2.93 -18.50 3.17
CA LEU A 260 2.54 -18.44 4.59
C LEU A 260 1.03 -18.60 4.76
N ASN A 261 0.63 -19.40 5.77
CA ASN A 261 -0.76 -19.60 6.12
C ASN A 261 -1.28 -18.44 6.99
N VAL A 262 -1.80 -17.41 6.33
CA VAL A 262 -2.30 -16.19 6.99
C VAL A 262 -3.76 -15.92 6.62
N LYS A 263 -4.57 -15.61 7.64
CA LYS A 263 -5.91 -15.05 7.49
C LYS A 263 -6.01 -13.72 8.24
N TRP A 264 -6.86 -12.84 7.72
CA TRP A 264 -7.20 -11.56 8.34
C TRP A 264 -8.70 -11.45 8.42
N PHE A 265 -9.21 -11.23 9.62
CA PHE A 265 -10.63 -11.17 9.95
C PHE A 265 -11.01 -9.77 10.41
N VAL A 266 -12.22 -9.36 10.04
CA VAL A 266 -12.81 -8.07 10.43
C VAL A 266 -14.23 -8.29 10.90
N PRO A 267 -14.71 -7.54 11.90
CA PRO A 267 -16.06 -7.70 12.41
C PRO A 267 -17.09 -7.13 11.45
N GLU A 268 -18.32 -7.60 11.55
CA GLU A 268 -19.47 -6.86 11.06
C GLU A 268 -19.68 -5.61 11.94
N GLY A 269 -19.70 -4.44 11.29
CA GLY A 269 -19.79 -3.16 11.98
C GLY A 269 -21.16 -2.90 12.62
N HIS A 270 -21.17 -2.31 13.82
CA HIS A 270 -22.38 -1.82 14.48
C HIS A 270 -22.23 -0.32 14.80
N PRO A 271 -23.10 0.58 14.30
CA PRO A 271 -22.92 2.03 14.44
C PRO A 271 -22.71 2.51 15.88
N THR A 272 -23.44 1.96 16.85
CA THR A 272 -23.27 2.30 18.28
C THR A 272 -21.90 1.91 18.81
N VAL A 273 -21.38 0.74 18.43
CA VAL A 273 -20.07 0.26 18.90
C VAL A 273 -18.95 0.99 18.18
N PHE A 274 -19.17 1.35 16.92
CA PHE A 274 -18.30 2.25 16.18
C PHE A 274 -18.15 3.60 16.89
N ASP A 275 -19.25 4.22 17.32
CA ASP A 275 -19.23 5.47 18.08
C ASP A 275 -18.46 5.33 19.41
N ILE A 276 -18.69 4.24 20.15
CA ILE A 276 -17.95 3.92 21.40
C ILE A 276 -16.44 3.82 21.11
N THR A 277 -16.05 2.97 20.17
CA THR A 277 -14.63 2.72 19.87
C THR A 277 -13.92 3.95 19.31
N LYS A 278 -14.61 4.82 18.57
CA LYS A 278 -14.04 6.06 18.04
C LYS A 278 -13.98 7.16 19.10
N ARG A 279 -15.13 7.54 19.68
CA ARG A 279 -15.23 8.72 20.56
C ARG A 279 -14.75 8.45 21.97
N LYS A 280 -15.02 7.26 22.51
CA LYS A 280 -14.77 6.92 23.92
C LYS A 280 -13.50 6.11 24.12
N PHE A 281 -12.97 5.44 23.09
CA PHE A 281 -11.63 4.82 23.13
C PHE A 281 -10.59 5.68 22.41
N HIS A 282 -10.65 5.74 21.07
CA HIS A 282 -9.59 6.38 20.27
C HIS A 282 -9.38 7.85 20.64
N ASN A 283 -10.43 8.66 20.63
CA ASN A 283 -10.32 10.11 20.92
C ASN A 283 -9.95 10.38 22.38
N VAL A 284 -10.44 9.56 23.32
CA VAL A 284 -10.08 9.67 24.74
C VAL A 284 -8.60 9.39 24.94
N LEU A 285 -8.12 8.22 24.48
CA LEU A 285 -6.73 7.78 24.65
C LEU A 285 -5.71 8.73 23.99
N GLN A 286 -6.10 9.42 22.90
CA GLN A 286 -5.29 10.44 22.24
C GLN A 286 -5.32 11.82 22.92
N GLY A 287 -6.21 12.04 23.89
CA GLY A 287 -6.39 13.32 24.58
C GLY A 287 -7.08 14.39 23.71
N VAL A 288 -7.91 13.98 22.75
CA VAL A 288 -8.71 14.87 21.87
C VAL A 288 -10.20 14.86 22.19
N ALA A 289 -10.66 14.00 23.10
CA ALA A 289 -12.06 13.94 23.51
C ALA A 289 -12.46 15.07 24.48
N ASN A 290 -13.74 15.44 24.45
CA ASN A 290 -14.35 16.31 25.45
C ASN A 290 -14.39 15.62 26.84
N GLN A 291 -14.42 16.41 27.91
CA GLN A 291 -14.35 15.91 29.29
C GLN A 291 -15.56 15.06 29.72
N ASP A 292 -16.65 15.04 28.96
CA ASP A 292 -17.90 14.33 29.23
C ASP A 292 -18.02 12.97 28.51
N MET A 293 -16.94 12.50 27.88
CA MET A 293 -16.92 11.27 27.05
C MET A 293 -16.60 9.98 27.82
N ASP A 294 -16.92 9.94 29.13
CA ASP A 294 -16.64 8.79 29.98
C ASP A 294 -17.36 7.51 29.50
N LEU A 295 -16.70 6.37 29.72
CA LEU A 295 -17.25 5.06 29.37
C LEU A 295 -18.30 4.63 30.40
N THR A 296 -19.53 4.45 29.95
CA THR A 296 -20.64 3.97 30.78
C THR A 296 -20.69 2.44 30.82
N ASP A 297 -21.41 1.87 31.78
CA ASP A 297 -21.59 0.41 31.86
C ASP A 297 -22.42 -0.15 30.69
N GLU A 298 -23.31 0.67 30.12
CA GLU A 298 -24.03 0.33 28.90
C GLU A 298 -23.07 0.26 27.69
N ASP A 299 -22.13 1.20 27.56
CA ASP A 299 -21.12 1.16 26.49
C ASP A 299 -20.28 -0.12 26.55
N LYS A 300 -19.80 -0.47 27.76
CA LYS A 300 -19.03 -1.70 28.00
C LYS A 300 -19.81 -2.94 27.58
N LYS A 301 -21.09 -3.01 27.99
CA LYS A 301 -21.98 -4.11 27.64
C LYS A 301 -22.18 -4.22 26.13
N TRP A 302 -22.40 -3.11 25.42
CA TRP A 302 -22.55 -3.13 23.96
C TRP A 302 -21.28 -3.57 23.24
N PHE A 303 -20.12 -3.08 23.70
CA PHE A 303 -18.82 -3.46 23.15
C PHE A 303 -18.53 -4.96 23.31
N GLU A 304 -18.76 -5.51 24.50
CA GLU A 304 -18.54 -6.93 24.79
C GLU A 304 -19.53 -7.82 24.05
N LEU A 305 -20.84 -7.48 24.05
CA LEU A 305 -21.87 -8.25 23.35
C LEU A 305 -21.63 -8.28 21.84
N TRP A 306 -21.25 -7.15 21.23
CA TRP A 306 -20.93 -7.09 19.81
C TRP A 306 -19.72 -7.96 19.45
N THR A 307 -18.71 -8.01 20.33
CA THR A 307 -17.55 -8.89 20.13
C THR A 307 -17.93 -10.36 20.24
N GLU A 308 -18.78 -10.72 21.21
CA GLU A 308 -19.31 -12.08 21.37
C GLU A 308 -20.13 -12.52 20.14
N GLN A 309 -21.03 -11.67 19.65
CA GLN A 309 -21.85 -11.97 18.47
C GLN A 309 -21.03 -12.16 17.20
N ASN A 310 -20.02 -11.31 16.96
CA ASN A 310 -19.09 -11.49 15.84
C ASN A 310 -18.32 -12.81 15.96
N TYR A 311 -17.85 -13.14 17.17
CA TYR A 311 -17.17 -14.41 17.40
C TYR A 311 -18.07 -15.61 17.10
N GLU A 312 -19.29 -15.63 17.66
CA GLU A 312 -20.22 -16.74 17.47
C GLU A 312 -20.62 -16.92 16.00
N SER A 313 -20.87 -15.82 15.30
CA SER A 313 -21.39 -15.81 13.93
C SER A 313 -20.33 -16.19 12.90
N PHE A 314 -19.09 -15.69 13.05
CA PHE A 314 -18.08 -15.75 11.98
C PHE A 314 -16.80 -16.49 12.37
N TRP A 315 -16.38 -16.41 13.63
CA TRP A 315 -15.00 -16.79 14.02
C TRP A 315 -14.91 -18.06 14.87
N SER A 316 -16.05 -18.55 15.35
CA SER A 316 -16.16 -19.76 16.17
C SER A 316 -15.67 -21.03 15.45
N ASN A 317 -15.64 -21.02 14.12
CA ASN A 317 -15.21 -22.12 13.26
C ASN A 317 -13.78 -21.91 12.72
N GLY A 318 -12.82 -21.81 13.63
CA GLY A 318 -11.39 -21.94 13.31
C GLY A 318 -10.61 -20.66 13.08
N ALA A 319 -11.23 -19.48 13.20
CA ALA A 319 -10.48 -18.21 13.07
C ALA A 319 -9.45 -18.03 14.21
N ILE A 320 -9.70 -18.62 15.38
CA ILE A 320 -8.80 -18.58 16.56
C ILE A 320 -7.90 -19.83 16.69
N ASP A 321 -7.89 -20.72 15.69
CA ASP A 321 -7.09 -21.96 15.71
C ASP A 321 -5.65 -21.76 15.22
N ALA A 322 -5.28 -20.52 14.88
CA ALA A 322 -3.95 -20.18 14.40
C ALA A 322 -2.84 -20.43 15.46
N SER A 323 -1.60 -20.66 15.01
CA SER A 323 -0.42 -20.71 15.88
C SER A 323 -0.24 -19.39 16.63
N ILE A 324 -0.52 -18.26 15.97
CA ILE A 324 -0.45 -16.92 16.53
C ILE A 324 -1.67 -16.10 16.14
N ILE A 325 -2.19 -15.36 17.10
CA ILE A 325 -3.29 -14.41 16.92
C ILE A 325 -2.76 -13.00 17.17
N VAL A 326 -3.09 -12.07 16.28
CA VAL A 326 -2.75 -10.66 16.42
C VAL A 326 -4.02 -9.83 16.48
N ILE A 327 -4.16 -9.04 17.54
CA ILE A 327 -5.26 -8.10 17.72
C ILE A 327 -4.72 -6.69 17.45
N ASP A 328 -5.22 -6.05 16.39
CA ASP A 328 -4.91 -4.66 16.05
C ASP A 328 -5.89 -3.71 16.77
N ASP A 329 -5.31 -2.77 17.52
CA ASP A 329 -5.99 -1.65 18.20
C ASP A 329 -7.10 -2.04 19.22
N PRO A 330 -7.61 -1.07 20.02
CA PRO A 330 -8.57 -1.36 21.10
C PRO A 330 -9.91 -1.95 20.68
N GLN A 331 -10.31 -1.88 19.40
CA GLN A 331 -11.66 -2.20 18.96
C GLN A 331 -12.02 -3.69 19.11
N LEU A 332 -11.04 -4.58 19.26
CA LEU A 332 -11.27 -6.02 19.38
C LEU A 332 -10.64 -6.62 20.63
N THR A 333 -10.29 -5.81 21.63
CA THR A 333 -9.65 -6.31 22.87
C THR A 333 -10.56 -7.25 23.66
N ALA A 334 -11.88 -7.08 23.61
CA ALA A 334 -12.84 -7.99 24.25
C ALA A 334 -12.81 -9.41 23.67
N LEU A 335 -12.15 -9.65 22.53
CA LEU A 335 -11.97 -10.98 21.96
C LEU A 335 -10.90 -11.79 22.74
N ILE A 336 -9.94 -11.12 23.38
CA ILE A 336 -8.83 -11.75 24.11
C ILE A 336 -9.32 -12.74 25.18
N PRO A 337 -10.25 -12.38 26.10
CA PRO A 337 -10.76 -13.34 27.09
C PRO A 337 -11.52 -14.51 26.46
N ILE A 338 -12.23 -14.30 25.33
CA ILE A 338 -12.90 -15.38 24.59
C ILE A 338 -11.86 -16.37 24.05
N ILE A 339 -10.80 -15.85 23.42
CA ILE A 339 -9.68 -16.64 22.91
C ILE A 339 -9.04 -17.43 24.06
N LYS A 340 -8.64 -16.79 25.16
CA LYS A 340 -7.97 -17.47 26.28
C LYS A 340 -8.85 -18.50 26.97
N LYS A 341 -10.18 -18.30 27.01
CA LYS A 341 -11.14 -19.28 27.54
C LYS A 341 -11.23 -20.53 26.66
N LYS A 342 -11.20 -20.38 25.33
CA LYS A 342 -11.31 -21.48 24.36
C LYS A 342 -9.96 -22.16 24.10
N ARG A 343 -8.90 -21.37 24.07
CA ARG A 343 -7.50 -21.75 23.84
C ARG A 343 -6.57 -21.05 24.85
N PRO A 344 -6.41 -21.62 26.06
CA PRO A 344 -5.51 -21.08 27.07
C PRO A 344 -4.04 -20.98 26.63
N ASP A 345 -3.64 -21.82 25.68
CA ASP A 345 -2.31 -21.89 25.09
C ASP A 345 -2.06 -20.89 23.95
N ALA A 346 -3.12 -20.21 23.46
CA ALA A 346 -3.03 -19.32 22.31
C ALA A 346 -1.98 -18.22 22.53
N LYS A 347 -1.14 -18.01 21.53
CA LYS A 347 -0.15 -16.93 21.49
C LYS A 347 -0.77 -15.68 20.90
N ILE A 348 -0.82 -14.61 21.70
CA ILE A 348 -1.52 -13.37 21.33
C ILE A 348 -0.55 -12.19 21.33
N ILE A 349 -0.55 -11.42 20.24
CA ILE A 349 0.13 -10.12 20.16
C ILE A 349 -0.94 -9.03 20.12
N PHE A 350 -0.85 -8.06 21.01
CA PHE A 350 -1.61 -6.82 20.89
C PHE A 350 -0.77 -5.77 20.17
N ARG A 351 -1.28 -5.26 19.05
CA ARG A 351 -0.61 -4.22 18.26
C ARG A 351 -1.37 -2.91 18.38
N SER A 352 -0.74 -1.91 19.00
CA SER A 352 -1.25 -0.54 19.07
C SER A 352 -0.69 0.31 17.94
N HIS A 353 -1.58 0.96 17.18
CA HIS A 353 -1.27 1.94 16.12
C HIS A 353 -1.69 3.37 16.49
N ILE A 354 -2.29 3.57 17.67
CA ILE A 354 -2.74 4.88 18.12
C ILE A 354 -1.72 5.54 19.05
N GLN A 355 -1.74 6.88 19.08
CA GLN A 355 -1.08 7.63 20.16
C GLN A 355 -1.87 7.43 21.46
N ILE A 356 -1.25 6.80 22.45
CA ILE A 356 -1.79 6.74 23.81
C ILE A 356 -1.05 7.79 24.63
N GLN A 357 -1.77 8.72 25.24
CA GLN A 357 -1.19 9.74 26.13
C GLN A 357 -0.83 9.08 27.46
N SER A 358 0.39 8.54 27.59
CA SER A 358 0.79 7.76 28.77
C SER A 358 0.68 8.56 30.07
N ASP A 359 1.05 9.85 30.04
CA ASP A 359 0.89 10.79 31.14
C ASP A 359 -0.55 10.88 31.66
N LEU A 360 -1.54 10.90 30.75
CA LEU A 360 -2.95 10.92 31.11
C LEU A 360 -3.43 9.54 31.54
N THR A 361 -3.04 8.46 30.87
CA THR A 361 -3.46 7.10 31.26
C THR A 361 -2.87 6.66 32.60
N ASP A 362 -1.76 7.26 33.03
CA ASP A 362 -1.11 6.96 34.31
C ASP A 362 -1.66 7.80 35.47
N ASP A 363 -2.46 8.84 35.20
CA ASP A 363 -3.12 9.69 36.22
C ASP A 363 -4.54 9.18 36.53
N PRO A 364 -4.80 8.65 37.75
CA PRO A 364 -6.10 8.11 38.14
C PRO A 364 -7.28 9.08 38.08
N SER A 365 -7.02 10.39 38.06
CA SER A 365 -8.07 11.41 37.99
C SER A 365 -8.68 11.55 36.59
N THR A 366 -7.98 11.07 35.57
CA THR A 366 -8.36 11.31 34.18
C THR A 366 -9.37 10.27 33.66
N MET A 367 -10.10 10.67 32.62
CA MET A 367 -10.95 9.75 31.85
C MET A 367 -10.11 8.71 31.09
N GLN A 368 -8.93 9.12 30.62
CA GLN A 368 -7.96 8.27 29.93
C GLN A 368 -7.56 7.07 30.78
N HIS A 369 -7.26 7.29 32.05
CA HIS A 369 -6.94 6.21 32.98
C HIS A 369 -8.08 5.20 33.15
N ARG A 370 -9.32 5.69 33.29
CA ARG A 370 -10.51 4.81 33.42
C ARG A 370 -10.74 3.98 32.16
N THR A 371 -10.73 4.61 30.99
CA THR A 371 -10.88 3.94 29.69
C THR A 371 -9.74 2.96 29.45
N TRP A 372 -8.49 3.38 29.70
CA TRP A 372 -7.31 2.55 29.50
C TRP A 372 -7.32 1.31 30.40
N ASN A 373 -7.61 1.46 31.69
CA ASN A 373 -7.64 0.31 32.60
C ASN A 373 -8.73 -0.70 32.24
N TYR A 374 -9.91 -0.24 31.80
CA TYR A 374 -10.94 -1.14 31.29
C TYR A 374 -10.44 -1.97 30.09
N LEU A 375 -9.76 -1.34 29.13
CA LEU A 375 -9.20 -2.05 27.98
C LEU A 375 -8.01 -2.94 28.37
N PHE A 376 -7.16 -2.45 29.27
CA PHE A 376 -5.98 -3.15 29.74
C PHE A 376 -6.32 -4.40 30.54
N ASP A 377 -7.49 -4.44 31.19
CA ASP A 377 -8.01 -5.65 31.83
C ASP A 377 -8.21 -6.81 30.85
N PHE A 378 -8.39 -6.54 29.55
CA PHE A 378 -8.32 -7.57 28.50
C PHE A 378 -6.89 -7.77 27.98
N ILE A 379 -6.15 -6.67 27.75
CA ILE A 379 -4.84 -6.70 27.10
C ILE A 379 -3.77 -7.38 27.96
N LYS A 380 -3.87 -7.35 29.29
CA LYS A 380 -2.87 -7.94 30.20
C LYS A 380 -2.63 -9.45 30.02
N ASP A 381 -3.53 -10.15 29.32
CA ASP A 381 -3.44 -11.58 29.05
C ASP A 381 -2.71 -11.93 27.73
N VAL A 382 -2.16 -10.94 27.01
CA VAL A 382 -1.39 -11.17 25.78
C VAL A 382 0.07 -11.57 26.06
N ASP A 383 0.75 -12.12 25.05
CA ASP A 383 2.16 -12.52 25.14
C ASP A 383 3.12 -11.37 24.77
N LEU A 384 2.67 -10.38 24.00
CA LEU A 384 3.48 -9.23 23.57
C LEU A 384 2.61 -7.98 23.34
N PHE A 385 3.05 -6.84 23.86
CA PHE A 385 2.55 -5.51 23.49
C PHE A 385 3.47 -4.86 22.46
N LEU A 386 2.94 -4.53 21.29
CA LEU A 386 3.71 -3.96 20.18
C LEU A 386 3.24 -2.54 19.87
N ALA A 387 4.10 -1.54 20.06
CA ALA A 387 3.77 -0.12 19.89
C ALA A 387 4.52 0.53 18.71
N HIS A 388 4.10 1.72 18.27
CA HIS A 388 4.94 2.58 17.43
C HIS A 388 6.23 2.96 18.16
N PRO A 389 7.34 3.29 17.46
CA PRO A 389 8.66 3.59 18.04
C PRO A 389 8.72 4.94 18.76
N VAL A 390 7.73 5.21 19.59
CA VAL A 390 7.58 6.38 20.45
C VAL A 390 7.30 5.85 21.86
N LYS A 391 8.28 5.96 22.77
CA LYS A 391 8.19 5.37 24.11
C LYS A 391 7.00 5.92 24.90
N PHE A 392 6.71 7.20 24.70
CA PHE A 392 5.60 7.91 25.33
C PHE A 392 4.21 7.30 25.02
N PHE A 393 4.07 6.44 24.00
CA PHE A 393 2.79 5.78 23.70
C PHE A 393 2.51 4.53 24.52
N VAL A 394 3.40 4.15 25.44
CA VAL A 394 3.25 2.94 26.23
C VAL A 394 2.95 3.31 27.69
N PRO A 395 1.74 3.05 28.19
CA PRO A 395 1.38 3.30 29.59
C PRO A 395 2.23 2.51 30.57
N LYS A 396 2.40 3.02 31.79
CA LYS A 396 3.26 2.40 32.81
C LYS A 396 2.84 0.98 33.17
N ASN A 397 1.54 0.74 33.30
CA ASN A 397 1.02 -0.59 33.66
C ASN A 397 1.35 -1.65 32.59
N VAL A 398 1.49 -1.29 31.31
CA VAL A 398 1.94 -2.20 30.25
C VAL A 398 3.39 -2.59 30.47
N HIS A 399 4.27 -1.60 30.66
CA HIS A 399 5.69 -1.83 30.88
C HIS A 399 5.93 -2.76 32.08
N GLU A 400 5.16 -2.62 33.16
CA GLU A 400 5.31 -3.42 34.38
C GLU A 400 4.80 -4.86 34.24
N THR A 401 3.93 -5.15 33.27
CA THR A 401 3.17 -6.41 33.21
C THR A 401 3.38 -7.24 31.95
N LEU A 402 3.88 -6.64 30.88
CA LEU A 402 4.01 -7.27 29.56
C LEU A 402 5.39 -7.02 28.95
N PRO A 403 5.90 -7.95 28.13
CA PRO A 403 6.96 -7.63 27.18
C PRO A 403 6.49 -6.54 26.22
N VAL A 404 7.34 -5.53 26.00
CA VAL A 404 7.07 -4.41 25.09
C VAL A 404 8.13 -4.39 23.99
N LEU A 405 7.69 -4.23 22.74
CA LEU A 405 8.57 -3.96 21.61
C LEU A 405 8.02 -2.84 20.74
N TYR A 406 8.90 -2.25 19.93
CA TYR A 406 8.60 -1.10 19.11
C TYR A 406 8.75 -1.42 17.63
N MET A 407 7.74 -1.07 16.83
CA MET A 407 7.69 -1.32 15.40
C MET A 407 6.97 -0.17 14.69
N ALA A 408 7.63 0.44 13.70
CA ALA A 408 7.00 1.46 12.86
C ALA A 408 5.91 0.82 11.97
N PRO A 409 4.84 1.53 11.59
CA PRO A 409 3.95 1.05 10.53
C PRO A 409 4.69 1.06 9.17
N SER A 410 4.05 0.53 8.13
CA SER A 410 4.64 0.54 6.79
C SER A 410 3.65 0.89 5.70
N THR A 411 4.18 1.26 4.55
CA THR A 411 3.47 1.40 3.27
C THR A 411 4.13 0.51 2.21
N ASP A 412 3.53 0.34 1.05
CA ASP A 412 4.04 -0.53 -0.02
C ASP A 412 4.64 0.29 -1.14
N PRO A 413 5.94 0.16 -1.47
CA PRO A 413 6.56 0.98 -2.50
C PRO A 413 5.98 0.74 -3.91
N LEU A 414 5.23 -0.35 -4.10
CA LEU A 414 4.71 -0.79 -5.39
C LEU A 414 3.18 -0.64 -5.52
N ASP A 415 2.50 -0.10 -4.51
CA ASP A 415 1.06 0.14 -4.56
C ASP A 415 0.69 1.45 -5.29
N GLY A 416 -0.61 1.79 -5.31
CA GLY A 416 -1.11 2.99 -5.97
C GLY A 416 -0.82 4.27 -5.20
N LEU A 417 -0.35 4.20 -3.95
CA LEU A 417 0.11 5.38 -3.25
C LEU A 417 1.54 5.70 -3.68
N ASN A 418 2.36 4.67 -3.91
CA ASN A 418 3.80 4.81 -4.01
C ASN A 418 4.40 4.70 -5.41
N LYS A 419 3.84 3.84 -6.27
CA LYS A 419 4.45 3.54 -7.57
C LYS A 419 4.62 4.78 -8.44
N PRO A 420 5.63 4.82 -9.32
CA PRO A 420 5.84 5.96 -10.22
C PRO A 420 4.69 6.14 -11.24
N TYR A 421 4.27 7.37 -11.45
CA TYR A 421 3.26 7.73 -12.45
C TYR A 421 3.90 8.39 -13.68
N GLY A 422 3.65 7.81 -14.86
CA GLY A 422 4.08 8.38 -16.14
C GLY A 422 3.17 9.53 -16.62
N ARG A 423 3.57 10.20 -17.71
CA ARG A 423 2.89 11.39 -18.26
C ARG A 423 1.40 11.18 -18.56
N ALA A 424 1.02 9.99 -19.03
CA ALA A 424 -0.38 9.67 -19.33
C ALA A 424 -1.25 9.72 -18.06
N SER A 425 -0.85 9.00 -17.00
CA SER A 425 -1.52 9.02 -15.70
C SER A 425 -1.45 10.40 -15.04
N VAL A 426 -0.29 11.07 -15.10
CA VAL A 426 -0.14 12.43 -14.54
C VAL A 426 -1.11 13.40 -15.21
N ARG A 427 -1.23 13.37 -16.54
CA ARG A 427 -2.21 14.17 -17.27
C ARG A 427 -3.64 13.85 -16.82
N TYR A 428 -3.97 12.56 -16.72
CA TYR A 428 -5.29 12.11 -16.29
C TYR A 428 -5.65 12.60 -14.89
N PHE A 429 -4.83 12.30 -13.89
CA PHE A 429 -5.13 12.64 -12.49
C PHE A 429 -5.09 14.14 -12.24
N ARG A 430 -4.26 14.92 -12.95
CA ARG A 430 -4.30 16.38 -12.90
C ARG A 430 -5.59 16.96 -13.47
N GLN A 431 -6.08 16.41 -14.58
CA GLN A 431 -7.39 16.82 -15.13
C GLN A 431 -8.53 16.44 -14.19
N TYR A 432 -8.49 15.22 -13.64
CA TYR A 432 -9.49 14.75 -12.70
C TYR A 432 -9.48 15.58 -11.41
N PHE A 433 -8.29 15.87 -10.86
CA PHE A 433 -8.12 16.78 -9.73
C PHE A 433 -8.70 18.16 -10.02
N ASN A 434 -8.38 18.78 -11.16
CA ASN A 434 -8.92 20.08 -11.50
C ASN A 434 -10.45 20.06 -11.67
N SER A 435 -11.03 18.96 -12.16
CA SER A 435 -12.49 18.80 -12.18
C SER A 435 -13.07 18.78 -10.77
N LEU A 436 -12.47 18.01 -9.86
CA LEU A 436 -12.91 17.93 -8.46
C LEU A 436 -12.74 19.28 -7.76
N SER A 437 -11.59 19.92 -7.90
CA SER A 437 -11.27 21.23 -7.33
C SER A 437 -12.24 22.31 -7.82
N GLN A 438 -12.53 22.36 -9.13
CA GLN A 438 -13.50 23.30 -9.68
C GLN A 438 -14.90 23.10 -9.12
N GLN A 439 -15.31 21.85 -8.89
CA GLN A 439 -16.63 21.50 -8.33
C GLN A 439 -16.73 21.79 -6.83
N GLN A 440 -15.65 21.59 -6.08
CA GLN A 440 -15.65 21.64 -4.62
C GLN A 440 -15.31 23.02 -4.05
N CYS A 441 -14.33 23.72 -4.64
CA CYS A 441 -13.86 25.02 -4.15
C CYS A 441 -13.73 26.10 -5.24
N GLY A 442 -14.05 25.80 -6.50
CA GLY A 442 -14.02 26.79 -7.59
C GLY A 442 -12.62 27.14 -8.10
N VAL A 443 -11.58 26.48 -7.59
CA VAL A 443 -10.18 26.73 -7.94
C VAL A 443 -9.71 25.76 -9.02
N LYS A 444 -8.94 26.28 -9.98
CA LYS A 444 -8.25 25.48 -11.00
C LYS A 444 -6.75 25.66 -10.83
N ILE A 445 -6.05 24.56 -10.56
CA ILE A 445 -4.60 24.56 -10.42
C ILE A 445 -3.95 24.69 -11.80
N ASP A 446 -3.00 25.61 -11.88
CA ASP A 446 -2.05 25.78 -12.96
C ASP A 446 -0.77 24.99 -12.61
N TRP A 447 -0.62 23.86 -13.29
CA TRP A 447 0.42 22.89 -13.00
C TRP A 447 1.84 23.37 -13.35
N ASP A 448 1.98 24.48 -14.08
CA ASP A 448 3.28 25.05 -14.46
C ASP A 448 3.87 25.94 -13.35
N ARG A 449 3.04 26.46 -12.44
CA ARG A 449 3.46 27.31 -11.31
C ARG A 449 4.10 26.53 -10.16
N GLY A 450 3.94 25.20 -10.15
CA GLY A 450 4.27 24.35 -9.02
C GLY A 450 3.28 24.52 -7.86
N TYR A 451 3.34 23.61 -6.89
CA TYR A 451 2.44 23.65 -5.73
C TYR A 451 3.05 23.04 -4.48
N VAL A 452 2.66 23.59 -3.34
CA VAL A 452 2.79 22.96 -2.03
C VAL A 452 1.61 22.02 -1.84
N CYS A 453 1.81 20.82 -1.28
CA CYS A 453 0.70 19.93 -0.95
C CYS A 453 0.74 19.39 0.47
N GLN A 454 -0.44 19.25 1.08
CA GLN A 454 -0.64 18.42 2.26
C GLN A 454 -1.69 17.36 1.94
N ILE A 455 -1.26 16.10 1.95
CA ILE A 455 -2.16 14.96 1.81
C ILE A 455 -2.49 14.42 3.19
N ALA A 456 -3.68 14.70 3.70
CA ALA A 456 -4.12 14.29 5.02
C ALA A 456 -5.66 14.26 5.10
N ARG A 457 -6.19 13.50 6.06
CA ARG A 457 -7.61 13.63 6.45
C ARG A 457 -7.89 15.06 6.91
N PHE A 458 -9.13 15.52 6.76
CA PHE A 458 -9.58 16.83 7.25
C PHE A 458 -9.78 16.81 8.77
N ASP A 459 -8.73 16.52 9.51
CA ASP A 459 -8.76 16.30 10.96
C ASP A 459 -8.04 17.47 11.66
N PRO A 460 -8.57 17.99 12.79
CA PRO A 460 -7.98 19.14 13.50
C PRO A 460 -6.52 18.91 13.92
N SER A 461 -6.12 17.65 14.12
CA SER A 461 -4.76 17.28 14.48
C SER A 461 -3.76 17.41 13.32
N LYS A 462 -4.19 17.64 12.08
CA LYS A 462 -3.31 17.63 10.89
C LYS A 462 -2.65 18.97 10.58
N GLY A 463 -2.85 19.99 11.42
CA GLY A 463 -2.20 21.31 11.26
C GLY A 463 -2.56 22.06 9.98
N ILE A 464 -3.73 21.76 9.38
CA ILE A 464 -4.16 22.35 8.11
C ILE A 464 -4.39 23.87 8.25
N ASP A 465 -4.92 24.31 9.40
CA ASP A 465 -5.09 25.74 9.68
C ASP A 465 -3.74 26.49 9.74
N ASP A 466 -2.73 25.85 10.34
CA ASP A 466 -1.39 26.42 10.45
C ASP A 466 -0.73 26.51 9.07
N LEU A 467 -0.92 25.50 8.22
CA LEU A 467 -0.46 25.51 6.83
C LEU A 467 -1.11 26.65 6.04
N LEU A 468 -2.43 26.81 6.14
CA LEU A 468 -3.16 27.84 5.40
C LEU A 468 -2.68 29.25 5.79
N ALA A 469 -2.53 29.50 7.10
CA ALA A 469 -1.98 30.77 7.60
C ALA A 469 -0.52 30.99 7.18
N ALA A 470 0.32 29.96 7.25
CA ALA A 470 1.71 30.04 6.81
C ALA A 470 1.83 30.31 5.30
N TYR A 471 0.97 29.70 4.48
CA TYR A 471 0.93 29.93 3.04
C TYR A 471 0.56 31.38 2.71
N LEU A 472 -0.41 31.97 3.42
CA LEU A 472 -0.73 33.40 3.28
C LEU A 472 0.48 34.29 3.57
N GLU A 473 1.20 34.03 4.67
CA GLU A 473 2.39 34.80 5.03
C GLU A 473 3.55 34.61 4.04
N PHE A 474 3.73 33.39 3.52
CA PHE A 474 4.66 33.12 2.43
C PHE A 474 4.33 33.95 1.18
N ARG A 475 3.05 33.99 0.77
CA ARG A 475 2.61 34.76 -0.39
C ARG A 475 2.78 36.27 -0.19
N LYS A 476 2.49 36.80 1.00
CA LYS A 476 2.78 38.21 1.35
C LYS A 476 4.28 38.53 1.26
N LYS A 477 5.16 37.58 1.65
CA LYS A 477 6.62 37.74 1.52
C LYS A 477 7.07 37.73 0.06
N LEU A 478 6.47 36.88 -0.77
CA LEU A 478 6.76 36.84 -2.21
C LEU A 478 6.38 38.16 -2.91
N GLU A 479 5.19 38.71 -2.63
CA GLU A 479 4.77 40.00 -3.20
C GLU A 479 5.70 41.16 -2.82
N LYS A 480 6.29 41.10 -1.63
CA LYS A 480 7.23 42.10 -1.10
C LYS A 480 8.68 41.84 -1.46
N SER A 481 8.99 40.74 -2.16
CA SER A 481 10.36 40.41 -2.54
C SER A 481 10.88 41.34 -3.63
N ASP A 482 12.19 41.39 -3.82
CA ASP A 482 12.83 42.22 -4.85
C ASP A 482 12.35 41.87 -6.28
N LYS A 483 11.90 40.63 -6.49
CA LYS A 483 11.44 40.09 -7.78
C LYS A 483 10.18 39.23 -7.56
N PRO A 484 9.00 39.84 -7.37
CA PRO A 484 7.78 39.09 -7.17
C PRO A 484 7.43 38.28 -8.43
N PRO A 485 6.96 37.03 -8.30
CA PRO A 485 6.54 36.23 -9.44
C PRO A 485 5.33 36.84 -10.15
N VAL A 486 5.38 36.90 -11.49
CA VAL A 486 4.30 37.45 -12.32
C VAL A 486 3.03 36.61 -12.24
N ASP A 487 3.18 35.30 -12.07
CA ASP A 487 2.10 34.33 -11.93
C ASP A 487 1.66 34.15 -10.47
N GLY A 488 2.26 34.87 -9.51
CA GLY A 488 2.02 34.74 -8.07
C GLY A 488 2.85 33.65 -7.38
N GLY A 489 3.54 32.77 -8.13
CA GLY A 489 4.35 31.69 -7.56
C GLY A 489 3.53 30.43 -7.23
N PRO A 490 4.10 29.49 -6.45
CA PRO A 490 3.49 28.19 -6.20
C PRO A 490 2.11 28.27 -5.56
N GLN A 491 1.23 27.34 -5.93
CA GLN A 491 -0.13 27.19 -5.41
C GLN A 491 -0.19 26.26 -4.20
N LEU A 492 -1.33 26.12 -3.54
CA LEU A 492 -1.52 25.20 -2.40
C LEU A 492 -2.61 24.17 -2.70
N ILE A 493 -2.30 22.90 -2.46
CA ILE A 493 -3.25 21.79 -2.51
C ILE A 493 -3.40 21.16 -1.12
N ILE A 494 -4.61 21.16 -0.58
CA ILE A 494 -4.98 20.41 0.62
C ILE A 494 -5.96 19.33 0.18
N MET A 495 -5.55 18.06 0.31
CA MET A 495 -6.32 16.94 -0.19
C MET A 495 -6.29 15.74 0.75
N GLY A 496 -7.38 14.98 0.81
CA GLY A 496 -7.37 13.67 1.45
C GLY A 496 -8.71 12.98 1.33
N HIS A 497 -8.73 11.69 1.65
CA HIS A 497 -9.98 10.94 1.67
C HIS A 497 -10.94 11.54 2.71
N GLY A 498 -12.21 11.69 2.31
CA GLY A 498 -13.27 11.81 3.29
C GLY A 498 -13.37 10.50 4.06
N SER A 499 -13.42 10.56 5.39
CA SER A 499 -13.76 9.41 6.21
C SER A 499 -15.25 9.46 6.48
N VAL A 500 -15.99 8.39 6.16
CA VAL A 500 -17.43 8.27 6.52
C VAL A 500 -17.60 8.38 8.03
N ASP A 501 -16.56 7.99 8.75
CA ASP A 501 -16.51 7.83 10.19
C ASP A 501 -16.03 9.06 10.98
N ASP A 502 -15.77 10.18 10.30
CA ASP A 502 -15.17 11.37 10.91
C ASP A 502 -16.10 12.59 10.80
N PRO A 503 -16.99 12.82 11.79
CA PRO A 503 -17.85 14.01 11.80
C PRO A 503 -17.02 15.31 11.86
N ASP A 504 -15.85 15.28 12.49
CA ASP A 504 -14.93 16.43 12.59
C ASP A 504 -14.33 16.77 11.21
N GLY A 505 -14.18 15.74 10.37
CA GLY A 505 -13.84 15.81 8.95
C GLY A 505 -14.61 16.87 8.17
N SER A 506 -15.92 16.98 8.43
CA SER A 506 -16.76 17.94 7.71
C SER A 506 -16.62 19.36 8.22
N TRP A 507 -16.52 19.53 9.54
CA TRP A 507 -16.34 20.83 10.16
C TRP A 507 -15.03 21.50 9.73
N ILE A 508 -13.89 20.79 9.76
CA ILE A 508 -12.60 21.35 9.31
C ILE A 508 -12.68 21.79 7.85
N TYR A 509 -13.26 20.96 6.99
CA TYR A 509 -13.42 21.28 5.58
C TYR A 509 -14.23 22.58 5.37
N GLU A 510 -15.37 22.72 6.04
CA GLU A 510 -16.21 23.93 5.96
C GLU A 510 -15.48 25.16 6.51
N LYS A 511 -14.82 25.02 7.66
CA LYS A 511 -14.01 26.07 8.28
C LYS A 511 -12.95 26.63 7.33
N LEU A 512 -12.29 25.77 6.54
CA LEU A 512 -11.28 26.20 5.58
C LEU A 512 -11.90 27.05 4.45
N HIS A 513 -13.07 26.67 3.96
CA HIS A 513 -13.78 27.45 2.94
C HIS A 513 -14.24 28.80 3.48
N ASP A 514 -14.78 28.84 4.71
CA ASP A 514 -15.16 30.08 5.38
C ASP A 514 -13.94 31.01 5.56
N THR A 515 -12.80 30.44 5.99
CA THR A 515 -11.55 31.18 6.19
C THR A 515 -11.06 31.79 4.87
N LEU A 516 -11.04 31.00 3.78
CA LEU A 516 -10.68 31.46 2.44
C LEU A 516 -11.66 32.52 1.89
N GLY A 517 -12.91 32.51 2.34
CA GLY A 517 -13.92 33.51 2.00
C GLY A 517 -13.75 34.86 2.70
N THR A 518 -12.89 34.95 3.72
CA THR A 518 -12.64 36.22 4.43
C THR A 518 -11.80 37.20 3.63
N LYS A 519 -11.89 38.50 3.97
CA LYS A 519 -11.10 39.56 3.31
C LYS A 519 -9.60 39.35 3.46
N GLU A 520 -9.16 38.80 4.58
CA GLU A 520 -7.74 38.55 4.88
C GLU A 520 -7.09 37.59 3.86
N TYR A 521 -7.83 36.59 3.40
CA TYR A 521 -7.34 35.55 2.49
C TYR A 521 -7.56 35.86 1.00
N THR A 522 -8.01 37.07 0.67
CA THR A 522 -8.26 37.50 -0.73
C THR A 522 -7.04 37.30 -1.63
N LEU A 523 -5.82 37.48 -1.09
CA LEU A 523 -4.57 37.29 -1.83
C LEU A 523 -4.39 35.86 -2.35
N VAL A 524 -4.85 34.87 -1.60
CA VAL A 524 -4.51 33.45 -1.84
C VAL A 524 -5.70 32.59 -2.19
N ARG A 525 -6.94 33.06 -1.99
CA ARG A 525 -8.14 32.23 -2.13
C ARG A 525 -8.27 31.52 -3.48
N ASP A 526 -7.82 32.17 -4.55
CA ASP A 526 -7.92 31.64 -5.92
C ASP A 526 -6.72 30.72 -6.27
N ASP A 527 -5.78 30.56 -5.33
CA ASP A 527 -4.57 29.72 -5.42
C ASP A 527 -4.56 28.54 -4.42
N VAL A 528 -5.62 28.37 -3.61
CA VAL A 528 -5.74 27.30 -2.62
C VAL A 528 -6.85 26.33 -3.03
N ALA A 529 -6.49 25.12 -3.44
CA ALA A 529 -7.44 24.05 -3.71
C ALA A 529 -7.62 23.16 -2.47
N VAL A 530 -8.84 23.14 -1.94
CA VAL A 530 -9.25 22.25 -0.84
C VAL A 530 -10.15 21.16 -1.42
N VAL A 531 -9.69 19.90 -1.40
CA VAL A 531 -10.36 18.80 -2.13
C VAL A 531 -10.52 17.56 -1.25
N ARG A 532 -11.76 17.10 -1.08
CA ARG A 532 -12.04 15.74 -0.61
C ARG A 532 -11.82 14.77 -1.77
N ALA A 533 -10.80 13.92 -1.62
CA ALA A 533 -10.46 12.90 -2.58
C ALA A 533 -11.48 11.77 -2.56
N PRO A 534 -11.86 11.22 -3.73
CA PRO A 534 -12.55 9.94 -3.81
C PRO A 534 -11.63 8.81 -3.31
N PRO A 535 -12.15 7.60 -3.06
CA PRO A 535 -11.36 6.40 -2.72
C PRO A 535 -10.43 5.97 -3.87
N SER A 536 -9.34 6.72 -4.06
CA SER A 536 -8.32 6.49 -5.06
C SER A 536 -6.95 6.73 -4.47
N ASP A 537 -6.14 5.69 -4.43
CA ASP A 537 -4.74 5.82 -4.03
C ASP A 537 -3.96 6.56 -5.12
N SER A 538 -4.24 6.26 -6.39
CA SER A 538 -3.49 6.81 -7.52
C SER A 538 -3.58 8.32 -7.68
N ILE A 539 -4.71 8.96 -7.39
CA ILE A 539 -4.77 10.43 -7.42
C ILE A 539 -3.89 11.04 -6.32
N LEU A 540 -3.89 10.46 -5.12
CA LEU A 540 -3.06 10.95 -4.02
C LEU A 540 -1.57 10.75 -4.34
N GLY A 541 -1.19 9.55 -4.79
CA GLY A 541 0.18 9.24 -5.20
C GLY A 541 0.67 10.14 -6.32
N CYS A 542 -0.18 10.40 -7.32
CA CYS A 542 0.15 11.26 -8.46
C CYS A 542 0.28 12.75 -8.07
N ILE A 543 -0.61 13.27 -7.22
CA ILE A 543 -0.54 14.66 -6.73
C ILE A 543 0.65 14.82 -5.77
N LEU A 544 0.98 13.82 -4.96
CA LEU A 544 2.19 13.88 -4.14
C LEU A 544 3.44 13.94 -5.02
N GLN A 545 3.55 13.07 -6.04
CA GLN A 545 4.72 12.97 -6.91
C GLN A 545 5.05 14.30 -7.60
N GLY A 546 4.03 15.07 -7.99
CA GLY A 546 4.23 16.31 -8.71
C GLY A 546 4.44 17.55 -7.85
N ALA A 547 4.44 17.42 -6.52
CA ALA A 547 4.53 18.55 -5.62
C ALA A 547 5.93 19.19 -5.64
N TRP A 548 5.95 20.52 -5.52
CA TRP A 548 7.20 21.26 -5.33
C TRP A 548 7.74 21.05 -3.92
N VAL A 549 6.86 21.13 -2.91
CA VAL A 549 7.13 20.81 -1.51
C VAL A 549 5.91 20.14 -0.92
N ALA A 550 6.09 18.99 -0.28
CA ALA A 550 5.06 18.37 0.54
C ALA A 550 5.12 18.93 1.97
N THR A 551 3.99 18.90 2.68
CA THR A 551 3.95 19.21 4.12
C THR A 551 3.23 18.12 4.88
N GLN A 552 3.67 17.90 6.11
CA GLN A 552 2.90 17.14 7.10
C GLN A 552 3.04 17.80 8.46
N LEU A 553 2.10 18.70 8.77
CA LEU A 553 2.21 19.63 9.89
C LEU A 553 1.35 19.22 11.08
N SER A 554 1.12 17.91 11.26
CA SER A 554 0.30 17.38 12.33
C SER A 554 0.75 17.89 13.71
N THR A 555 -0.20 18.24 14.56
CA THR A 555 0.05 18.62 15.95
C THR A 555 0.09 17.41 16.87
N ARG A 556 -0.57 16.32 16.49
CA ARG A 556 -0.60 15.03 17.18
C ARG A 556 -0.62 13.94 16.13
N GLU A 557 0.28 12.97 16.26
CA GLU A 557 0.42 11.92 15.26
C GLU A 557 1.14 10.69 15.80
N GLY A 558 0.74 9.50 15.37
CA GLY A 558 1.44 8.26 15.72
C GLY A 558 2.78 8.14 15.00
N PHE A 559 2.71 8.12 13.66
CA PHE A 559 3.88 8.00 12.78
C PHE A 559 3.67 8.75 11.46
N GLU A 560 2.51 8.57 10.84
CA GLU A 560 2.12 9.16 9.54
C GLU A 560 3.01 8.80 8.37
N VAL A 561 2.58 7.77 7.64
CA VAL A 561 3.29 7.21 6.49
C VAL A 561 3.38 8.16 5.30
N LYS A 562 2.56 9.23 5.24
CA LYS A 562 2.66 10.26 4.18
C LYS A 562 4.02 10.92 4.10
N VAL A 563 4.77 10.97 5.20
CA VAL A 563 6.14 11.47 5.21
C VAL A 563 7.06 10.50 4.46
N THR A 564 6.99 9.20 4.75
CA THR A 564 7.69 8.14 4.01
C THR A 564 7.34 8.15 2.51
N GLU A 565 6.06 8.29 2.16
CA GLU A 565 5.61 8.34 0.76
C GLU A 565 6.19 9.54 -0.02
N ALA A 566 6.26 10.72 0.62
CA ALA A 566 6.81 11.94 0.00
C ALA A 566 8.32 11.78 -0.24
N VAL A 567 9.06 11.30 0.75
CA VAL A 567 10.50 11.08 0.65
C VAL A 567 10.83 10.08 -0.47
N ASN A 568 10.08 8.98 -0.57
CA ASN A 568 10.25 7.95 -1.61
C ASN A 568 10.00 8.50 -3.03
N LYS A 569 9.06 9.43 -3.18
CA LYS A 569 8.82 10.16 -4.43
C LYS A 569 9.88 11.20 -4.76
N ARG A 570 10.89 11.34 -3.90
CA ARG A 570 11.91 12.38 -3.98
C ARG A 570 11.33 13.79 -3.88
N VAL A 571 10.21 13.94 -3.17
CA VAL A 571 9.56 15.22 -2.91
C VAL A 571 10.09 15.77 -1.59
N PRO A 572 10.63 17.00 -1.55
CA PRO A 572 11.05 17.63 -0.30
C PRO A 572 9.85 17.81 0.63
N ILE A 573 10.01 17.50 1.92
CA ILE A 573 8.92 17.63 2.89
C ILE A 573 9.25 18.58 4.05
N ILE A 574 8.29 19.42 4.43
CA ILE A 574 8.30 20.18 5.69
C ILE A 574 7.39 19.45 6.68
N ALA A 575 7.96 18.92 7.76
CA ALA A 575 7.25 18.10 8.72
C ALA A 575 7.32 18.71 10.13
N SER A 576 6.26 18.55 10.93
CA SER A 576 6.24 18.98 12.33
C SER A 576 7.04 18.03 13.24
N ASP A 577 7.47 18.52 14.39
CA ASP A 577 8.11 17.73 15.46
C ASP A 577 7.11 16.95 16.33
N ALA A 578 6.06 16.39 15.74
CA ALA A 578 5.00 15.67 16.46
C ALA A 578 5.14 14.14 16.36
N GLY A 579 5.11 13.46 17.51
CA GLY A 579 5.07 12.01 17.61
C GLY A 579 6.19 11.31 16.82
N GLY A 580 5.83 10.31 15.99
CA GLY A 580 6.79 9.55 15.19
C GLY A 580 7.20 10.20 13.86
N ILE A 581 6.70 11.40 13.51
CA ILE A 581 7.03 12.10 12.25
C ILE A 581 8.55 12.33 12.10
N PRO A 582 9.28 12.80 13.13
CA PRO A 582 10.72 13.09 13.01
C PRO A 582 11.59 11.89 12.60
N LEU A 583 11.18 10.65 12.91
CA LEU A 583 11.92 9.43 12.56
C LEU A 583 12.09 9.21 11.06
N GLN A 584 11.27 9.87 10.24
CA GLN A 584 11.26 9.70 8.79
C GLN A 584 12.07 10.79 8.06
N VAL A 585 12.37 11.92 8.73
CA VAL A 585 12.95 13.11 8.11
C VAL A 585 14.41 13.28 8.52
N LYS A 586 15.30 13.24 7.53
CA LYS A 586 16.71 13.60 7.64
C LYS A 586 16.85 15.08 7.28
N HIS A 587 16.96 15.93 8.30
CA HIS A 587 17.01 17.39 8.16
C HIS A 587 18.04 17.83 7.10
N GLY A 588 17.62 18.63 6.11
CA GLY A 588 18.46 19.12 5.01
C GLY A 588 18.76 18.10 3.89
N LYS A 589 18.50 16.79 4.10
CA LYS A 589 18.75 15.72 3.12
C LYS A 589 17.49 15.22 2.40
N ASN A 590 16.37 15.13 3.10
CA ASN A 590 15.09 14.72 2.49
C ASN A 590 13.90 15.62 2.87
N GLY A 591 14.11 16.51 3.82
CA GLY A 591 13.12 17.48 4.27
C GLY A 591 13.63 18.30 5.44
N TRP A 592 12.71 18.99 6.12
CA TRP A 592 12.99 19.83 7.28
C TRP A 592 11.96 19.56 8.37
N ILE A 593 12.42 19.65 9.63
CA ILE A 593 11.60 19.53 10.81
C ILE A 593 11.37 20.92 11.39
N VAL A 594 10.11 21.26 11.65
CA VAL A 594 9.69 22.53 12.26
C VAL A 594 8.94 22.29 13.57
N PRO A 595 9.00 23.23 14.54
CA PRO A 595 8.17 23.13 15.73
C PRO A 595 6.69 23.13 15.38
N THR A 596 5.96 22.29 16.07
CA THR A 596 4.52 22.13 15.94
C THR A 596 3.80 23.47 16.12
N GLY A 597 2.95 23.84 15.15
CA GLY A 597 2.17 25.08 15.17
C GLY A 597 2.94 26.37 14.80
N ASP A 598 4.24 26.31 14.50
CA ASP A 598 5.04 27.50 14.15
C ASP A 598 4.85 27.94 12.69
N ARG A 599 3.75 28.67 12.45
CA ARG A 599 3.37 29.22 11.14
C ARG A 599 4.44 30.11 10.52
N ASN A 600 5.15 30.89 11.35
CA ASN A 600 6.16 31.82 10.88
C ASN A 600 7.38 31.07 10.33
N LYS A 601 7.82 30.01 11.02
CA LYS A 601 8.92 29.18 10.55
C LYS A 601 8.55 28.45 9.26
N ILE A 602 7.32 27.95 9.14
CA ILE A 602 6.82 27.32 7.90
C ILE A 602 6.86 28.34 6.74
N ALA A 603 6.30 29.53 6.94
CA ALA A 603 6.27 30.58 5.90
C ALA A 603 7.68 31.04 5.48
N ASN A 604 8.59 31.20 6.44
CA ASN A 604 9.99 31.54 6.18
C ASN A 604 10.71 30.44 5.41
N LEU A 605 10.50 29.18 5.79
CA LEU A 605 11.13 28.06 5.12
C LEU A 605 10.63 27.91 3.68
N LEU A 606 9.31 28.02 3.44
CA LEU A 606 8.77 28.04 2.08
C LEU A 606 9.39 29.17 1.24
N TYR A 607 9.54 30.36 1.82
CA TYR A 607 10.20 31.48 1.16
C TYR A 607 11.69 31.19 0.86
N ASP A 608 12.42 30.67 1.84
CA ASP A 608 13.84 30.33 1.71
C ASP A 608 14.07 29.23 0.66
N ILE A 609 13.18 28.24 0.56
CA ILE A 609 13.20 27.22 -0.50
C ILE A 609 12.93 27.88 -1.86
N TYR A 610 11.93 28.76 -1.95
CA TYR A 610 11.56 29.43 -3.21
C TYR A 610 12.71 30.26 -3.80
N ILE A 611 13.41 31.03 -2.95
CA ILE A 611 14.55 31.84 -3.39
C ILE A 611 15.86 31.03 -3.54
N GLY A 612 15.83 29.73 -3.24
CA GLY A 612 16.99 28.83 -3.32
C GLY A 612 18.03 29.01 -2.20
N LYS A 613 17.66 29.66 -1.09
CA LYS A 613 18.49 29.75 0.12
C LYS A 613 18.54 28.41 0.84
N GLU A 614 17.39 27.74 0.94
CA GLU A 614 17.28 26.37 1.45
C GLU A 614 17.06 25.42 0.28
N LYS A 615 17.75 24.29 0.28
CA LYS A 615 17.60 23.24 -0.72
C LYS A 615 17.96 21.90 -0.11
N ILE A 616 17.39 20.85 -0.68
CA ILE A 616 17.80 19.51 -0.31
C ILE A 616 19.15 19.18 -0.96
N GLU A 617 20.08 18.71 -0.15
CA GLU A 617 21.33 18.12 -0.62
C GLU A 617 21.13 16.64 -0.89
N ARG A 618 21.25 16.25 -2.16
CA ARG A 618 21.27 14.84 -2.58
C ARG A 618 22.39 14.59 -3.54
N ASP A 619 23.03 13.44 -3.38
CA ASP A 619 24.04 12.99 -4.32
C ASP A 619 23.36 12.58 -5.65
N LEU A 620 23.66 13.33 -6.72
CA LEU A 620 23.16 13.08 -8.06
C LEU A 620 24.15 12.28 -8.92
N SER A 621 25.24 11.76 -8.32
CA SER A 621 26.31 11.02 -9.01
C SER A 621 25.82 9.73 -9.69
N LYS A 622 24.75 9.12 -9.17
CA LYS A 622 24.13 7.91 -9.71
C LYS A 622 22.97 8.28 -10.65
N THR A 623 23.30 8.52 -11.92
CA THR A 623 22.41 8.51 -13.11
C THR A 623 20.95 8.96 -12.93
N ASN A 624 20.72 10.27 -13.01
CA ASN A 624 19.38 10.87 -13.15
C ASN A 624 19.24 11.63 -14.47
N LEU A 625 19.66 11.06 -15.60
CA LEU A 625 19.60 11.75 -16.89
C LEU A 625 18.17 11.78 -17.45
N ASP A 626 17.68 12.96 -17.82
CA ASP A 626 16.44 13.21 -18.54
C ASP A 626 16.48 12.60 -19.95
N LEU A 627 15.34 12.66 -20.66
CA LEU A 627 15.22 12.18 -22.05
C LEU A 627 16.18 12.89 -23.03
N LYS A 628 16.84 13.97 -22.61
CA LYS A 628 17.82 14.76 -23.37
C LYS A 628 19.26 14.57 -22.86
N GLY A 629 19.50 13.64 -21.93
CA GLY A 629 20.82 13.36 -21.38
C GLY A 629 21.31 14.37 -20.32
N LYS A 630 20.43 15.14 -19.68
CA LYS A 630 20.76 16.08 -18.60
C LYS A 630 20.30 15.59 -17.24
N ILE A 631 21.07 15.83 -16.17
CA ILE A 631 20.63 15.47 -14.82
C ILE A 631 19.30 16.20 -14.48
N SER A 632 18.26 15.45 -14.13
CA SER A 632 16.94 15.93 -13.73
C SER A 632 16.59 15.43 -12.33
N THR A 633 16.19 16.37 -11.47
CA THR A 633 15.68 16.09 -10.13
C THR A 633 14.15 16.11 -10.05
N ASP A 634 13.46 16.45 -11.15
CA ASP A 634 12.00 16.43 -11.22
C ASP A 634 11.45 14.99 -11.10
N PRO A 635 10.63 14.69 -10.07
CA PRO A 635 10.05 13.37 -9.89
C PRO A 635 9.24 12.88 -11.08
N ASN A 636 8.53 13.77 -11.80
CA ASN A 636 7.71 13.36 -12.94
C ASN A 636 8.55 12.89 -14.13
N ASN A 637 9.66 13.56 -14.43
CA ASN A 637 10.61 13.12 -15.45
C ASN A 637 11.26 11.79 -15.08
N LEU A 638 11.66 11.62 -13.82
CA LEU A 638 12.25 10.37 -13.32
C LEU A 638 11.27 9.20 -13.31
N ALA A 639 9.98 9.47 -13.04
CA ALA A 639 8.92 8.50 -13.17
C ALA A 639 8.70 8.13 -14.64
N GLN A 640 8.62 9.11 -15.54
CA GLN A 640 8.42 8.88 -16.97
C GLN A 640 9.54 8.05 -17.62
N LEU A 641 10.79 8.29 -17.26
CA LEU A 641 11.93 7.50 -17.76
C LEU A 641 11.82 6.04 -17.37
N TRP A 642 11.32 5.76 -16.17
CA TRP A 642 11.17 4.41 -15.67
C TRP A 642 9.94 3.72 -16.26
N VAL A 643 8.78 4.38 -16.20
CA VAL A 643 7.51 3.89 -16.76
C VAL A 643 7.61 3.63 -18.28
N GLY A 644 8.43 4.41 -18.98
CA GLY A 644 8.63 4.28 -20.42
C GLY A 644 9.39 3.02 -20.85
N ASP A 645 10.15 2.41 -19.95
CA ASP A 645 10.97 1.23 -20.22
C ASP A 645 10.37 0.00 -19.52
N PHE A 646 9.68 -0.85 -20.29
CA PHE A 646 9.01 -2.03 -19.76
C PHE A 646 9.97 -3.10 -19.26
N ASP A 647 11.27 -3.01 -19.56
CA ASP A 647 12.27 -3.98 -19.12
C ASP A 647 13.00 -3.53 -17.84
N LYS A 648 12.67 -2.34 -17.33
CA LYS A 648 13.36 -1.75 -16.19
C LYS A 648 12.90 -2.35 -14.87
N GLU A 649 13.85 -2.80 -14.06
CA GLU A 649 13.64 -3.33 -12.71
C GLU A 649 12.97 -2.30 -11.78
N ALA A 650 12.25 -2.79 -10.76
CA ALA A 650 11.66 -1.94 -9.74
C ALA A 650 12.72 -1.08 -9.02
N LYS A 651 12.35 0.17 -8.70
CA LYS A 651 13.25 1.08 -8.00
C LYS A 651 13.42 0.62 -6.56
N LYS A 652 14.67 0.66 -6.08
CA LYS A 652 15.00 0.44 -4.67
C LYS A 652 14.44 1.57 -3.82
N VAL A 653 13.83 1.21 -2.69
CA VAL A 653 13.35 2.20 -1.71
C VAL A 653 14.50 2.90 -0.99
N HIS A 654 15.62 2.19 -0.83
CA HIS A 654 16.85 2.70 -0.24
C HIS A 654 17.95 2.86 -1.30
N GLU A 655 17.81 3.87 -2.16
CA GLU A 655 18.70 4.14 -3.30
C GLU A 655 19.80 5.16 -2.97
N ASP A 656 19.53 6.10 -2.08
CA ASP A 656 20.42 7.20 -1.73
C ASP A 656 20.36 7.56 -0.23
N GLU A 657 21.27 8.43 0.23
CA GLU A 657 21.34 8.81 1.65
C GLU A 657 20.10 9.54 2.19
N GLY A 658 19.29 10.13 1.29
CA GLY A 658 18.03 10.79 1.59
C GLY A 658 16.85 9.83 1.70
N SER A 659 16.99 8.55 1.34
CA SER A 659 15.96 7.53 1.52
C SER A 659 15.60 7.34 3.00
N THR A 660 14.35 6.94 3.25
CA THR A 660 13.93 6.45 4.56
C THR A 660 14.39 5.01 4.78
N SER A 661 14.34 4.56 6.04
CA SER A 661 14.67 3.18 6.42
C SER A 661 13.80 2.15 5.69
N GLU A 662 14.40 0.99 5.39
CA GLU A 662 13.71 -0.14 4.75
C GLU A 662 12.60 -0.74 5.65
N ASP A 663 12.63 -0.46 6.95
CA ASP A 663 11.64 -0.94 7.92
C ASP A 663 10.27 -0.26 7.81
N PHE A 664 10.16 0.86 7.08
CA PHE A 664 8.90 1.53 6.79
C PHE A 664 8.20 0.98 5.53
N TRP A 665 8.75 -0.07 4.90
CA TRP A 665 8.24 -0.66 3.68
C TRP A 665 7.78 -2.12 3.87
N THR A 666 6.93 -2.60 2.96
CA THR A 666 6.28 -3.93 3.06
C THR A 666 7.24 -5.08 3.38
N VAL A 667 8.41 -5.17 2.73
CA VAL A 667 9.36 -6.28 2.97
C VAL A 667 9.99 -6.19 4.36
N GLY A 668 10.44 -5.00 4.78
CA GLY A 668 10.95 -4.77 6.13
C GLY A 668 9.91 -5.06 7.21
N ASN A 669 8.68 -4.59 7.01
CA ASN A 669 7.58 -4.85 7.92
C ASN A 669 7.25 -6.35 8.02
N SER A 670 7.13 -7.02 6.88
CA SER A 670 6.89 -8.47 6.81
C SER A 670 7.97 -9.25 7.55
N THR A 671 9.23 -8.87 7.38
CA THR A 671 10.39 -9.53 8.02
C THR A 671 10.36 -9.36 9.53
N ARG A 672 10.07 -8.15 10.02
CA ARG A 672 9.94 -7.88 11.46
C ARG A 672 8.82 -8.71 12.10
N TRP A 673 7.66 -8.81 11.47
CA TRP A 673 6.56 -9.65 11.96
C TRP A 673 6.94 -11.13 12.02
N MET A 674 7.56 -11.66 10.96
CA MET A 674 7.99 -13.07 10.93
C MET A 674 8.99 -13.39 12.05
N LEU A 675 9.93 -12.47 12.34
CA LEU A 675 10.86 -12.62 13.47
C LEU A 675 10.13 -12.66 14.81
N LEU A 676 9.13 -11.81 15.02
CA LEU A 676 8.35 -11.84 16.27
C LEU A 676 7.57 -13.14 16.43
N PHE A 677 6.98 -13.64 15.34
CA PHE A 677 6.24 -14.90 15.35
C PHE A 677 7.12 -16.06 15.74
N ASP A 678 8.28 -16.14 15.12
CA ASP A 678 9.30 -17.13 15.44
C ASP A 678 9.67 -17.10 16.94
N ARG A 679 10.04 -15.93 17.47
CA ARG A 679 10.51 -15.82 18.86
C ARG A 679 9.42 -16.09 19.89
N ILE A 680 8.16 -15.78 19.59
CA ILE A 680 7.02 -16.08 20.47
C ILE A 680 6.72 -17.58 20.50
N LEU A 681 6.86 -18.25 19.36
CA LEU A 681 6.68 -19.70 19.25
C LEU A 681 7.90 -20.48 19.77
N GLY A 682 9.07 -19.83 19.86
CA GLY A 682 10.30 -20.45 20.34
C GLY A 682 10.83 -21.53 19.40
N LEU A 683 10.74 -21.27 18.09
CA LEU A 683 11.17 -22.22 17.06
C LEU A 683 12.72 -22.34 17.03
N SER A 684 13.23 -23.53 16.69
CA SER A 684 14.68 -23.77 16.58
C SER A 684 15.10 -23.92 15.11
N PRO A 685 16.14 -23.20 14.65
CA PRO A 685 16.71 -23.36 13.31
C PRO A 685 17.18 -24.80 13.03
N GLU A 686 17.69 -25.50 14.04
CA GLU A 686 18.34 -26.81 13.92
C GLU A 686 17.35 -27.95 13.66
N GLN A 687 16.11 -27.83 14.15
CA GLN A 687 15.06 -28.82 13.91
C GLN A 687 14.75 -28.99 12.42
N ASN A 688 15.09 -27.98 11.61
CA ASN A 688 14.88 -27.97 10.18
C ASN A 688 15.98 -28.65 9.35
N LEU A 689 17.03 -29.23 9.95
CA LEU A 689 18.04 -30.00 9.21
C LEU A 689 17.70 -31.49 9.05
N ASN A 690 16.89 -32.03 9.96
CA ASN A 690 16.63 -33.47 10.03
C ASN A 690 15.30 -33.81 9.36
N ILE A 691 15.30 -34.14 8.07
CA ILE A 691 14.13 -34.74 7.41
C ILE A 691 14.43 -36.21 7.13
N SER A 692 13.57 -37.11 7.60
CA SER A 692 13.60 -38.54 7.26
C SER A 692 13.18 -38.77 5.80
N ASP A 693 13.69 -39.81 5.13
CA ASP A 693 13.34 -40.08 3.72
C ASP A 693 11.83 -40.30 3.49
N SER A 694 11.08 -40.72 4.52
CA SER A 694 9.61 -40.85 4.48
C SER A 694 8.84 -39.53 4.49
N GLU A 695 9.40 -38.46 5.01
CA GLU A 695 8.78 -37.13 5.02
C GLU A 695 8.95 -36.42 3.67
N LYS A 696 10.04 -36.69 2.95
CA LYS A 696 10.29 -36.21 1.58
C LYS A 696 9.25 -36.73 0.57
N GLU A 697 8.75 -37.95 0.77
CA GLU A 697 7.70 -38.55 -0.09
C GLU A 697 6.31 -37.95 0.19
N LYS A 698 5.98 -37.67 1.45
CA LYS A 698 4.71 -37.00 1.82
C LYS A 698 4.66 -35.54 1.39
N GLU A 699 5.80 -34.83 1.42
CA GLU A 699 5.89 -33.49 0.85
C GLU A 699 5.60 -33.50 -0.66
N LYS A 700 6.17 -34.44 -1.42
CA LYS A 700 5.91 -34.59 -2.87
C LYS A 700 4.42 -34.65 -3.23
N GLU A 701 3.61 -35.45 -2.53
CA GLU A 701 2.17 -35.57 -2.81
C GLU A 701 1.35 -34.31 -2.45
N LYS A 702 1.79 -33.54 -1.43
CA LYS A 702 1.11 -32.30 -1.04
C LYS A 702 1.43 -31.16 -2.03
N ASN A 703 2.62 -31.18 -2.63
CA ASN A 703 3.14 -30.13 -3.51
C ASN A 703 2.53 -30.13 -4.92
N GLU A 704 2.05 -31.28 -5.41
CA GLU A 704 1.33 -31.36 -6.69
C GLU A 704 0.00 -30.58 -6.67
N LYS A 705 -0.53 -30.26 -5.48
CA LYS A 705 -1.78 -29.49 -5.32
C LYS A 705 -1.57 -27.99 -5.13
N THR A 706 -0.38 -27.53 -4.75
CA THR A 706 -0.13 -26.13 -4.34
C THR A 706 0.83 -25.36 -5.25
N ASN A 707 1.52 -26.01 -6.19
CA ASN A 707 2.52 -25.37 -7.09
C ASN A 707 3.65 -24.59 -6.36
N ILE A 708 3.82 -24.80 -5.06
CA ILE A 708 4.91 -24.23 -4.26
C ILE A 708 5.75 -25.41 -3.77
N ALA A 709 6.94 -25.60 -4.34
CA ALA A 709 7.87 -26.62 -3.86
C ALA A 709 8.48 -26.17 -2.52
N PRO A 710 8.56 -27.03 -1.48
CA PRO A 710 9.32 -26.74 -0.28
C PRO A 710 10.79 -26.70 -0.69
N VAL A 711 11.35 -25.49 -0.66
CA VAL A 711 12.79 -25.32 -0.81
C VAL A 711 13.42 -25.80 0.50
N PRO A 712 14.35 -26.77 0.47
CA PRO A 712 15.06 -27.16 1.67
C PRO A 712 15.79 -25.95 2.24
N ILE A 713 15.59 -25.65 3.53
CA ILE A 713 16.31 -24.55 4.19
C ILE A 713 17.81 -24.80 4.06
N THR A 714 18.51 -23.86 3.44
CA THR A 714 19.94 -23.97 3.16
C THR A 714 20.78 -23.67 4.40
N THR A 715 22.02 -24.15 4.44
CA THR A 715 22.96 -23.82 5.54
C THR A 715 23.15 -22.29 5.68
N LYS A 716 23.19 -21.56 4.56
CA LYS A 716 23.27 -20.08 4.55
C LYS A 716 22.08 -19.45 5.26
N GLN A 717 20.86 -19.94 5.01
CA GLN A 717 19.66 -19.46 5.69
C GLN A 717 19.68 -19.77 7.19
N ILE A 718 20.17 -20.94 7.60
CA ILE A 718 20.31 -21.29 9.02
C ILE A 718 21.29 -20.35 9.73
N ASP A 719 22.43 -20.06 9.11
CA ASP A 719 23.41 -19.13 9.68
C ASP A 719 22.83 -17.72 9.82
N LEU A 720 22.01 -17.30 8.85
CA LEU A 720 21.31 -16.02 8.89
C LEU A 720 20.24 -15.98 10.00
N LEU A 721 19.46 -17.05 10.16
CA LEU A 721 18.49 -17.20 11.26
C LEU A 721 19.21 -17.13 12.62
N LYS A 722 20.37 -17.79 12.76
CA LYS A 722 21.18 -17.71 13.99
C LYS A 722 21.68 -16.30 14.28
N LYS A 723 22.10 -15.55 13.25
CA LYS A 723 22.49 -14.14 13.40
C LYS A 723 21.35 -13.25 13.87
N MET A 724 20.11 -13.56 13.50
CA MET A 724 18.90 -12.90 14.02
C MET A 724 18.48 -13.40 15.41
N GLU A 725 19.31 -14.22 16.06
CA GLU A 725 19.05 -14.89 17.34
C GLU A 725 17.71 -15.64 17.37
N ILE A 726 17.35 -16.30 16.27
CA ILE A 726 16.17 -17.18 16.19
C ILE A 726 16.22 -18.25 17.29
N GLY A 727 15.09 -18.48 17.96
CA GLY A 727 14.99 -19.34 19.15
C GLY A 727 15.29 -18.66 20.49
N LYS A 728 15.79 -17.41 20.50
CA LYS A 728 15.89 -16.61 21.72
C LYS A 728 14.52 -16.05 22.10
N LYS A 729 14.12 -16.22 23.36
CA LYS A 729 12.87 -15.64 23.87
C LYS A 729 12.88 -14.12 23.79
N LEU A 730 11.68 -13.53 23.71
CA LEU A 730 11.49 -12.10 23.89
C LEU A 730 11.93 -11.66 25.30
N ASN A 731 12.18 -10.36 25.47
CA ASN A 731 12.55 -9.78 26.76
C ASN A 731 11.49 -10.10 27.83
N ASP A 732 11.94 -10.22 29.08
CA ASP A 732 11.03 -10.34 30.22
C ASP A 732 10.25 -9.04 30.47
N LYS A 733 9.16 -9.16 31.24
CA LYS A 733 8.31 -8.03 31.68
C LYS A 733 9.15 -7.03 32.48
N GLY A 734 8.86 -5.73 32.33
CA GLY A 734 9.58 -4.66 33.03
C GLY A 734 10.94 -4.28 32.42
N ILE A 735 11.36 -4.94 31.33
CA ILE A 735 12.56 -4.57 30.57
C ILE A 735 12.17 -3.60 29.46
N ASP A 736 12.96 -2.54 29.28
CA ASP A 736 12.80 -1.59 28.18
C ASP A 736 12.80 -2.31 26.82
N GLY A 737 11.75 -2.03 26.04
CA GLY A 737 11.61 -2.54 24.69
C GLY A 737 12.65 -1.94 23.74
N ILE A 738 13.01 -2.71 22.71
CA ILE A 738 13.84 -2.24 21.61
C ILE A 738 13.03 -2.16 20.31
N ASN A 739 13.55 -1.43 19.33
CA ASN A 739 12.99 -1.42 17.99
C ASN A 739 13.24 -2.79 17.32
N VAL A 740 12.18 -3.44 16.82
CA VAL A 740 12.27 -4.77 16.18
C VAL A 740 13.18 -4.74 14.95
N TRP A 741 13.30 -3.59 14.27
CA TRP A 741 14.24 -3.44 13.16
C TRP A 741 15.69 -3.74 13.56
N LYS A 742 16.09 -3.35 14.79
CA LYS A 742 17.42 -3.63 15.33
C LYS A 742 17.68 -5.13 15.48
N MET A 743 16.63 -5.88 15.82
CA MET A 743 16.70 -7.33 15.95
C MET A 743 16.83 -8.04 14.60
N VAL A 744 16.21 -7.48 13.54
CA VAL A 744 16.27 -8.03 12.18
C VAL A 744 17.65 -7.76 11.55
N MET A 745 18.07 -6.50 11.52
CA MET A 745 19.25 -6.11 10.75
C MET A 745 20.57 -6.34 11.50
N ALA A 746 20.57 -6.27 12.83
CA ALA A 746 21.77 -6.43 13.66
C ALA A 746 22.95 -5.58 13.14
N ASP A 747 24.07 -6.22 12.78
CA ASP A 747 25.28 -5.53 12.30
C ASP A 747 25.13 -4.91 10.89
N ASP A 748 24.10 -5.28 10.12
CA ASP A 748 23.82 -4.71 8.79
C ASP A 748 22.95 -3.44 8.86
N MET A 749 22.75 -2.87 10.05
CA MET A 749 21.93 -1.69 10.27
C MET A 749 22.66 -0.42 9.82
N ILE A 750 21.93 0.47 9.15
CA ILE A 750 22.44 1.78 8.77
C ILE A 750 22.34 2.74 9.96
N GLU A 751 23.35 3.57 10.16
CA GLU A 751 23.37 4.56 11.25
C GLU A 751 22.15 5.49 11.21
N GLY A 752 21.51 5.68 12.36
CA GLY A 752 20.27 6.46 12.50
C GLY A 752 18.97 5.68 12.24
N GLU A 753 19.04 4.42 11.76
CA GLU A 753 17.85 3.58 11.63
C GLU A 753 17.46 2.89 12.95
N GLY A 754 16.17 2.55 13.07
CA GLY A 754 15.65 1.83 14.23
C GLY A 754 15.70 2.64 15.54
N GLU A 755 15.83 3.97 15.45
CA GLU A 755 15.72 4.87 16.60
C GLU A 755 14.34 4.81 17.26
N LEU A 756 14.30 5.21 18.52
CA LEU A 756 13.08 5.35 19.32
C LEU A 756 13.02 6.81 19.79
N ILE A 757 11.84 7.41 19.73
CA ILE A 757 11.57 8.76 20.26
C ILE A 757 11.00 8.69 21.67
#